data_AF-B9XPN6-F1
#
_entry.id   AF-B9XPN6-F1
#
_cell.length_a   1.000
_cell.length_b   1.000
_cell.length_c   1.000
_cell.angle_alpha   90.00
_cell.angle_beta   90.00
_cell.angle_gamma   90.00
#
_symmetry.space_group_name_H-M   'P 1'
#
loop_
_entity.id
_entity.type
_entity.pdbx_description
1 polymer ?
#
loop_
_entity_poly.entity_id
_entity_poly.type
_entity_poly.pdbx_seq_one_letter_code
_entity_poly.pdbx_strand_id
1 'polypeptide(L)'
;MLWHYGGVMVGKSKAIQIPVQGIACVIVTGLALIEPALAAAGVATSIKTVGWQHYSAPFWIAISPVLYAVWLLILLSAYTLETTILGWFFEKPRRLDSHKDKIVSFSSIVLILLYRRAFLVGSLPMIFHFAQVPVFAWLIPRSYSTKLFLGERAIPLGTITDPDLTIIGAGSILGHDSRLIAHSFTRSESGSLVYQSAPIEIGRNVTVGGGAQIEMGAKIGDDSLIEPFSHVMPFMRIPAGEVWGGSPATFQRRRELGNKGVPPEASSDKSVSIDVEVTGLIADALSLPRKAVTISAGSAEFSAWDSIGKMAIAAALYDRYGVMVPADRVFQLDSVAEIQRLLRSGKSEKSTPETKFLLPENPDLFPIYDAGVITIALARKEQAATGRADVAKAKVRVVIAASFTAESLASTLKLWGRSFGFAIEAEFYGFNQVQQALLSPESSFVTNKAGVNVVLVRPEDLVSENDPTGRIVGEQLVQAIRQHVDGSGTPLLVSDLPPVVSTAWVGGMGEAERLQSWWRDELVKIERVEVLPFSEIITELGTTNARDQQMERIASAPYSAPVYQRLGIAITRGIRKFRVPPKKVVALDCDGTLWAGVVGEDGVSGIGLDDFRKFQSQLLALKARGVLLVLVSKNSADDVWQVLENHDGMVLLRKDIAAARINWEAKSKNLRELAAELNVALDSFVFFDDNPVERLEVETNCPEVTVVPLPAKAMSFGNVLSKLWLFDSPTITQEDEARSDYMFSESERKIVQAQAADLKSYLRTLELKVQIRLAQEADISRIAQLTQKTNQFNLSLKRRTEQEIRDLKSQSCWIWVVSAQDRFGDYGLVGTCIATPIDEGFWLDTLLMSCRALGRGVEEALLHGLSQKAIALGKGVLIAPYVVGLRNEPAINFLLKHGFVEKPEGTFAKDLSHPVPLPEHLDLKME
;
A
#
# COMPACT_ATOMS: atom_id res chain seq x y z
N MET A 1 -19.68 20.77 -37.40
CA MET A 1 -20.22 21.74 -36.41
C MET A 1 -19.66 23.16 -36.65
N LEU A 2 -19.71 23.68 -37.90
CA LEU A 2 -19.36 25.07 -38.26
C LEU A 2 -20.31 25.63 -39.35
N TRP A 3 -21.52 25.09 -39.41
CA TRP A 3 -22.62 25.57 -40.27
C TRP A 3 -23.66 26.36 -39.45
N HIS A 4 -23.24 27.03 -38.37
CA HIS A 4 -24.17 27.70 -37.45
C HIS A 4 -23.73 29.07 -36.90
N TYR A 5 -22.74 29.73 -37.52
CA TYR A 5 -22.41 31.13 -37.20
C TYR A 5 -22.26 31.97 -38.47
N GLY A 6 -23.28 31.93 -39.32
CA GLY A 6 -23.49 32.89 -40.39
C GLY A 6 -24.43 33.99 -39.90
N GLY A 7 -23.89 35.12 -39.48
CA GLY A 7 -24.73 36.28 -39.17
C GLY A 7 -23.99 37.40 -38.45
N VAL A 8 -23.99 38.57 -39.09
CA VAL A 8 -23.95 39.92 -38.51
C VAL A 8 -22.65 40.74 -38.69
N MET A 9 -22.85 41.87 -39.39
CA MET A 9 -22.07 43.12 -39.53
C MET A 9 -21.01 43.22 -40.64
N VAL A 10 -21.49 43.54 -41.85
CA VAL A 10 -20.75 44.28 -42.88
C VAL A 10 -20.80 45.78 -42.54
N GLY A 11 -19.68 46.33 -42.06
CA GLY A 11 -19.46 47.78 -41.94
C GLY A 11 -18.59 48.29 -43.10
N LYS A 12 -19.12 49.23 -43.89
CA LYS A 12 -18.44 49.92 -45.00
C LYS A 12 -17.18 50.66 -44.52
N SER A 13 -16.02 50.46 -45.15
CA SER A 13 -15.02 51.52 -45.39
C SER A 13 -13.76 51.03 -46.12
N LYS A 14 -13.48 51.70 -47.25
CA LYS A 14 -12.19 51.99 -47.90
C LYS A 14 -11.43 50.90 -48.67
N ALA A 15 -11.29 51.19 -49.97
CA ALA A 15 -10.18 50.92 -50.88
C ALA A 15 -9.44 49.58 -50.68
N ILE A 16 -9.83 48.63 -51.51
CA ILE A 16 -9.20 47.34 -51.70
C ILE A 16 -7.80 47.57 -52.33
N GLN A 17 -6.77 47.68 -51.49
CA GLN A 17 -5.47 47.09 -51.81
C GLN A 17 -5.61 45.62 -51.40
N ILE A 18 -5.82 44.70 -52.37
CA ILE A 18 -5.64 43.27 -52.09
C ILE A 18 -4.13 43.10 -51.84
N PRO A 19 -3.66 42.88 -50.61
CA PRO A 19 -2.25 42.64 -50.40
C PRO A 19 -1.94 41.28 -51.02
N VAL A 20 -0.72 41.09 -51.49
CA VAL A 20 -0.16 39.81 -51.99
C VAL A 20 -0.59 38.59 -51.15
N GLN A 21 -0.83 38.80 -49.86
CA GLN A 21 -1.37 37.84 -48.89
C GLN A 21 -2.77 37.28 -49.21
N GLY A 22 -3.69 38.08 -49.75
CA GLY A 22 -5.04 37.64 -50.13
C GLY A 22 -5.05 36.71 -51.35
N ILE A 23 -4.15 36.96 -52.31
CA ILE A 23 -3.96 36.11 -53.50
C ILE A 23 -3.30 34.79 -53.09
N ALA A 24 -2.27 34.83 -52.24
CA ALA A 24 -1.64 33.63 -51.69
C ALA A 24 -2.64 32.74 -50.93
N CYS A 25 -3.55 33.35 -50.16
CA CYS A 25 -4.59 32.63 -49.43
C CYS A 25 -5.59 31.88 -50.35
N VAL A 26 -6.04 32.53 -51.43
CA VAL A 26 -6.96 31.90 -52.40
C VAL A 26 -6.27 30.77 -53.17
N ILE A 27 -4.99 30.96 -53.50
CA ILE A 27 -4.17 29.94 -54.18
C ILE A 27 -3.97 28.71 -53.29
N VAL A 28 -3.54 28.87 -52.03
CA VAL A 28 -3.28 27.76 -51.09
C VAL A 28 -4.57 26.99 -50.76
N THR A 29 -5.71 27.67 -50.66
CA THR A 29 -7.00 27.02 -50.37
C THR A 29 -7.56 26.28 -51.60
N GLY A 30 -7.36 26.82 -52.81
CA GLY A 30 -7.79 26.19 -54.06
C GLY A 30 -6.93 24.99 -54.47
N LEU A 31 -5.60 25.07 -54.27
CA LEU A 31 -4.66 24.01 -54.62
C LEU A 31 -4.90 22.72 -53.81
N ALA A 32 -5.19 22.83 -52.52
CA ALA A 32 -5.44 21.66 -51.66
C ALA A 32 -6.60 20.75 -52.14
N LEU A 33 -7.53 21.26 -52.95
CA LEU A 33 -8.63 20.49 -53.55
C LEU A 33 -8.32 19.98 -54.96
N ILE A 34 -7.41 20.64 -55.67
CA ILE A 34 -7.09 20.36 -57.09
C ILE A 34 -5.90 19.40 -57.20
N GLU A 35 -4.93 19.48 -56.29
CA GLU A 35 -3.71 18.67 -56.29
C GLU A 35 -3.94 17.15 -56.24
N PRO A 36 -4.92 16.61 -55.47
CA PRO A 36 -5.29 15.19 -55.56
C PRO A 36 -5.69 14.76 -56.97
N ALA A 37 -6.47 15.61 -57.66
CA ALA A 37 -6.93 15.35 -59.03
C ALA A 37 -5.80 15.49 -60.06
N LEU A 38 -4.90 16.46 -59.88
CA LEU A 38 -3.70 16.61 -60.72
C LEU A 38 -2.74 15.44 -60.56
N ALA A 39 -2.51 14.96 -59.33
CA ALA A 39 -1.73 13.75 -59.08
C ALA A 39 -2.36 12.53 -59.77
N ALA A 40 -3.69 12.39 -59.71
CA ALA A 40 -4.41 11.32 -60.40
C ALA A 40 -4.30 11.43 -61.93
N ALA A 41 -4.37 12.64 -62.48
CA ALA A 41 -4.16 12.90 -63.91
C ALA A 41 -2.72 12.57 -64.34
N GLY A 42 -1.72 12.83 -63.49
CA GLY A 42 -0.33 12.45 -63.73
C GLY A 42 -0.14 10.93 -63.82
N VAL A 43 -0.77 10.18 -62.92
CA VAL A 43 -0.78 8.70 -62.95
C VAL A 43 -1.49 8.19 -64.21
N ALA A 44 -2.66 8.74 -64.54
CA ALA A 44 -3.41 8.38 -65.75
C ALA A 44 -2.64 8.66 -67.04
N THR A 45 -1.90 9.78 -67.10
CA THR A 45 -1.04 10.13 -68.23
C THR A 45 0.11 9.13 -68.36
N SER A 46 0.72 8.76 -67.23
CA SER A 46 1.80 7.76 -67.18
C SER A 46 1.31 6.40 -67.70
N ILE A 47 0.13 5.97 -67.28
CA ILE A 47 -0.55 4.75 -67.77
C ILE A 47 -0.72 4.78 -69.30
N LYS A 48 -1.17 5.92 -69.84
CA LYS A 48 -1.37 6.09 -71.28
C LYS A 48 -0.06 6.07 -72.06
N THR A 49 1.00 6.70 -71.55
CA THR A 49 2.33 6.67 -72.19
C THR A 49 2.98 5.29 -72.22
N VAL A 50 2.76 4.47 -71.20
CA VAL A 50 3.27 3.09 -71.16
C VAL A 50 2.37 2.12 -71.94
N GLY A 51 1.18 2.56 -72.39
CA GLY A 51 0.27 1.79 -73.23
C GLY A 51 -0.55 0.74 -72.47
N TRP A 52 -0.75 0.92 -71.16
CA TRP A 52 -1.42 -0.07 -70.32
C TRP A 52 -2.95 -0.10 -70.44
N GLN A 53 -3.56 0.75 -71.27
CA GLN A 53 -5.03 0.85 -71.36
C GLN A 53 -5.76 -0.43 -71.81
N HIS A 54 -5.05 -1.42 -72.38
CA HIS A 54 -5.64 -2.62 -72.95
C HIS A 54 -5.64 -3.85 -72.02
N TYR A 55 -5.11 -3.73 -70.79
CA TYR A 55 -5.05 -4.86 -69.84
C TYR A 55 -6.38 -5.14 -69.13
N SER A 56 -6.57 -6.39 -68.70
CA SER A 56 -7.82 -6.90 -68.10
C SER A 56 -8.02 -6.48 -66.63
N ALA A 57 -9.23 -6.65 -66.10
CA ALA A 57 -9.57 -6.26 -64.72
C ALA A 57 -8.67 -6.89 -63.63
N PRO A 58 -8.27 -8.18 -63.69
CA PRO A 58 -7.35 -8.76 -62.70
C PRO A 58 -5.98 -8.07 -62.65
N PHE A 59 -5.45 -7.62 -63.80
CA PHE A 59 -4.21 -6.84 -63.85
C PHE A 59 -4.37 -5.53 -63.08
N TRP A 60 -5.47 -4.81 -63.31
CA TRP A 60 -5.75 -3.54 -62.64
C TRP A 60 -5.92 -3.67 -61.13
N ILE A 61 -6.57 -4.75 -60.66
CA ILE A 61 -6.68 -5.05 -59.23
C ILE A 61 -5.29 -5.29 -58.64
N ALA A 62 -4.46 -6.12 -59.29
CA ALA A 62 -3.12 -6.46 -58.82
C ALA A 62 -2.18 -5.25 -58.75
N ILE A 63 -2.26 -4.33 -59.72
CA ILE A 63 -1.37 -3.15 -59.78
C ILE A 63 -1.90 -1.95 -58.98
N SER A 64 -3.18 -1.96 -58.57
CA SER A 64 -3.81 -0.84 -57.86
C SER A 64 -3.05 -0.34 -56.61
N PRO A 65 -2.41 -1.19 -55.76
CA PRO A 65 -1.64 -0.69 -54.62
C PRO A 65 -0.39 0.08 -55.05
N VAL A 66 0.24 -0.33 -56.14
CA VAL A 66 1.42 0.34 -56.70
C VAL A 66 1.03 1.69 -57.30
N LEU A 67 -0.08 1.75 -58.04
CA LEU A 67 -0.61 3.00 -58.58
C LEU A 67 -1.00 3.98 -57.47
N TYR A 68 -1.58 3.47 -56.38
CA TYR A 68 -1.88 4.27 -55.19
C TYR A 68 -0.61 4.82 -54.54
N ALA A 69 0.44 4.01 -54.40
CA ALA A 69 1.72 4.46 -53.84
C ALA A 69 2.38 5.55 -54.71
N VAL A 70 2.33 5.40 -56.04
CA VAL A 70 2.85 6.41 -56.99
C VAL A 70 2.03 7.70 -56.90
N TRP A 71 0.70 7.59 -56.87
CA TRP A 71 -0.19 8.74 -56.69
C TRP A 71 0.11 9.48 -55.37
N LEU A 72 0.23 8.75 -54.27
CA LEU A 72 0.51 9.29 -52.95
C LEU A 72 1.87 9.99 -52.92
N LEU A 73 2.89 9.41 -53.56
CA LEU A 73 4.22 10.01 -53.68
C LEU A 73 4.16 11.36 -54.41
N ILE A 74 3.44 11.43 -55.53
CA ILE A 74 3.25 12.68 -56.31
C ILE A 74 2.53 13.72 -55.46
N LEU A 75 1.44 13.34 -54.81
CA LEU A 75 0.63 14.23 -53.99
C LEU A 75 1.43 14.83 -52.83
N LEU A 76 2.11 13.98 -52.04
CA LEU A 76 2.90 14.44 -50.88
C LEU A 76 4.10 15.29 -51.31
N SER A 77 4.69 15.01 -52.48
CA SER A 77 5.77 15.83 -53.04
C SER A 77 5.28 17.23 -53.45
N ALA A 78 4.11 17.32 -54.08
CA ALA A 78 3.48 18.61 -54.42
C ALA A 78 3.17 19.43 -53.16
N TYR A 79 2.52 18.83 -52.16
CA TYR A 79 2.27 19.47 -50.87
C TYR A 79 3.55 19.91 -50.16
N THR A 80 4.62 19.12 -50.24
CA THR A 80 5.93 19.46 -49.68
C THR A 80 6.55 20.67 -50.37
N LEU A 81 6.47 20.74 -51.70
CA LEU A 81 6.96 21.89 -52.47
C LEU A 81 6.22 23.17 -52.06
N GLU A 82 4.89 23.12 -52.00
CA GLU A 82 4.06 24.26 -51.63
C GLU A 82 4.35 24.76 -50.21
N THR A 83 4.40 23.85 -49.23
CA THR A 83 4.72 24.21 -47.83
C THR A 83 6.15 24.72 -47.66
N THR A 84 7.08 24.30 -48.52
CA THR A 84 8.45 24.84 -48.57
C THR A 84 8.45 26.30 -48.99
N ILE A 85 7.71 26.62 -50.06
CA ILE A 85 7.56 28.01 -50.55
C ILE A 85 6.86 28.86 -49.48
N LEU A 86 5.84 28.31 -48.82
CA LEU A 86 5.12 28.99 -47.74
C LEU A 86 6.03 29.31 -46.56
N GLY A 87 6.96 28.42 -46.21
CA GLY A 87 7.94 28.60 -45.14
C GLY A 87 8.92 29.76 -45.35
N TRP A 88 9.02 30.33 -46.55
CA TRP A 88 9.80 31.56 -46.80
C TRP A 88 9.12 32.83 -46.29
N PHE A 89 7.79 32.80 -46.14
CA PHE A 89 6.98 33.96 -45.79
C PHE A 89 6.17 33.77 -44.50
N PHE A 90 6.18 32.57 -43.93
CA PHE A 90 5.41 32.21 -42.75
C PHE A 90 6.27 31.50 -41.71
N GLU A 91 6.24 32.04 -40.49
CA GLU A 91 6.72 31.38 -39.29
C GLU A 91 5.55 31.20 -38.33
N LYS A 92 5.43 29.99 -37.75
CA LYS A 92 4.31 29.66 -36.88
C LYS A 92 4.33 30.56 -35.63
N PRO A 93 3.24 31.30 -35.35
CA PRO A 93 3.24 32.28 -34.27
C PRO A 93 3.24 31.60 -32.89
N ARG A 94 3.94 32.17 -31.91
CA ARG A 94 3.95 31.66 -30.53
C ARG A 94 2.64 31.89 -29.77
N ARG A 95 1.94 32.98 -30.09
CA ARG A 95 0.64 33.32 -29.51
C ARG A 95 -0.19 34.11 -30.51
N LEU A 96 -1.48 33.83 -30.61
CA LEU A 96 -2.48 34.63 -31.32
C LEU A 96 -3.72 34.76 -30.44
N ASP A 97 -4.22 35.98 -30.26
CA ASP A 97 -5.46 36.25 -29.53
C ASP A 97 -6.53 36.75 -30.51
N SER A 98 -7.64 36.02 -30.62
CA SER A 98 -8.71 36.35 -31.56
C SER A 98 -9.33 37.74 -31.35
N HIS A 99 -9.22 38.30 -30.14
CA HIS A 99 -9.71 39.64 -29.80
C HIS A 99 -8.76 40.75 -30.23
N LYS A 100 -7.43 40.52 -30.19
CA LYS A 100 -6.41 41.52 -30.54
C LYS A 100 -5.94 41.41 -32.00
N ASP A 101 -5.79 40.19 -32.51
CA ASP A 101 -5.05 39.93 -33.75
C ASP A 101 -5.92 39.81 -35.01
N LYS A 102 -7.24 39.99 -34.89
CA LYS A 102 -8.27 39.72 -35.93
C LYS A 102 -8.20 38.27 -36.46
N ILE A 103 -9.32 37.54 -36.37
CA ILE A 103 -9.43 36.13 -36.81
C ILE A 103 -8.99 35.90 -38.29
N VAL A 104 -9.05 36.95 -39.13
CA VAL A 104 -8.72 36.91 -40.57
C VAL A 104 -7.28 37.42 -40.86
N SER A 105 -6.35 37.28 -39.93
CA SER A 105 -4.93 37.56 -40.22
C SER A 105 -4.35 36.51 -41.19
N PHE A 106 -3.38 36.90 -42.01
CA PHE A 106 -2.66 35.99 -42.92
C PHE A 106 -2.12 34.76 -42.17
N SER A 107 -1.53 34.98 -40.99
CA SER A 107 -0.96 33.92 -40.16
C SER A 107 -2.03 32.94 -39.65
N SER A 108 -3.19 33.44 -39.23
CA SER A 108 -4.31 32.61 -38.76
C SER A 108 -4.86 31.71 -39.88
N ILE A 109 -4.93 32.24 -41.11
CA ILE A 109 -5.45 31.47 -42.25
C ILE A 109 -4.46 30.38 -42.66
N VAL A 110 -3.18 30.72 -42.78
CA VAL A 110 -2.12 29.74 -43.09
C VAL A 110 -2.10 28.62 -42.03
N LEU A 111 -2.22 28.97 -40.75
CA LEU A 111 -2.28 27.99 -39.66
C LEU A 111 -3.46 27.01 -39.81
N ILE A 112 -4.67 27.52 -40.08
CA ILE A 112 -5.87 26.70 -40.30
C ILE A 112 -5.70 25.77 -41.51
N LEU A 113 -5.07 26.25 -42.58
CA LEU A 113 -4.84 25.47 -43.80
C LEU A 113 -3.87 24.30 -43.55
N LEU A 114 -2.78 24.54 -42.82
CA LEU A 114 -1.82 23.49 -42.46
C LEU A 114 -2.48 22.40 -41.60
N TYR A 115 -3.27 22.77 -40.58
CA TYR A 115 -3.96 21.77 -39.75
C TYR A 115 -5.05 20.99 -40.50
N ARG A 116 -5.80 21.65 -41.39
CA ARG A 116 -6.76 20.95 -42.26
C ARG A 116 -6.06 19.97 -43.20
N ARG A 117 -4.90 20.36 -43.73
CA ARG A 117 -4.08 19.48 -44.58
C ARG A 117 -3.56 18.27 -43.79
N ALA A 118 -3.07 18.48 -42.57
CA ALA A 118 -2.64 17.40 -41.69
C ALA A 118 -3.76 16.38 -41.47
N PHE A 119 -4.99 16.85 -41.20
CA PHE A 119 -6.18 16.00 -41.08
C PHE A 119 -6.48 15.24 -42.38
N LEU A 120 -6.45 15.91 -43.53
CA LEU A 120 -6.72 15.30 -44.83
C LEU A 120 -5.70 14.21 -45.17
N VAL A 121 -4.40 14.49 -44.99
CA VAL A 121 -3.32 13.52 -45.22
C VAL A 121 -3.47 12.33 -44.27
N GLY A 122 -3.76 12.56 -42.99
CA GLY A 122 -4.01 11.52 -42.01
C GLY A 122 -5.25 10.65 -42.30
N SER A 123 -6.21 11.17 -43.05
CA SER A 123 -7.42 10.42 -43.47
C SER A 123 -7.22 9.56 -44.72
N LEU A 124 -6.06 9.66 -45.39
CA LEU A 124 -5.79 8.88 -46.60
C LEU A 124 -5.64 7.38 -46.28
N PRO A 125 -6.19 6.49 -47.12
CA PRO A 125 -6.08 5.05 -46.91
C PRO A 125 -4.64 4.57 -46.74
N MET A 126 -4.40 3.68 -45.77
CA MET A 126 -3.09 3.05 -45.57
C MET A 126 -1.92 4.00 -45.25
N ILE A 127 -2.16 5.29 -44.97
CA ILE A 127 -1.11 6.28 -44.71
C ILE A 127 -0.16 5.84 -43.58
N PHE A 128 -0.68 5.19 -42.53
CA PHE A 128 0.10 4.65 -41.41
C PHE A 128 1.03 3.50 -41.80
N HIS A 129 0.65 2.69 -42.81
CA HIS A 129 1.52 1.63 -43.33
C HIS A 129 2.66 2.24 -44.16
N PHE A 130 2.35 3.25 -44.98
CA PHE A 130 3.36 3.98 -45.75
C PHE A 130 4.32 4.76 -44.86
N ALA A 131 3.89 5.27 -43.71
CA ALA A 131 4.76 5.96 -42.74
C ALA A 131 5.94 5.11 -42.23
N GLN A 132 5.91 3.78 -42.41
CA GLN A 132 7.03 2.88 -42.09
C GLN A 132 8.14 2.88 -43.15
N VAL A 133 7.84 3.38 -44.36
CA VAL A 133 8.80 3.47 -45.47
C VAL A 133 9.54 4.82 -45.37
N PRO A 134 10.89 4.86 -45.40
CA PRO A 134 11.66 6.07 -45.11
C PRO A 134 11.28 7.32 -45.90
N VAL A 135 10.98 7.19 -47.20
CA VAL A 135 10.58 8.32 -48.05
C VAL A 135 9.25 8.93 -47.57
N PHE A 136 8.29 8.10 -47.17
CA PHE A 136 6.98 8.52 -46.69
C PHE A 136 7.02 8.99 -45.22
N ALA A 137 7.85 8.36 -44.37
CA ALA A 137 8.12 8.82 -43.01
C ALA A 137 8.58 10.29 -42.97
N TRP A 138 9.30 10.73 -44.00
CA TRP A 138 9.69 12.12 -44.18
C TRP A 138 8.60 12.97 -44.88
N LEU A 139 8.07 12.49 -46.01
CA LEU A 139 7.11 13.25 -46.82
C LEU A 139 5.79 13.54 -46.10
N ILE A 140 5.28 12.60 -45.30
CA ILE A 140 4.00 12.74 -44.61
C ILE A 140 4.01 13.96 -43.69
N PRO A 141 4.87 14.05 -42.65
CA PRO A 141 4.91 15.22 -41.79
C PRO A 141 5.33 16.48 -42.54
N ARG A 142 6.16 16.35 -43.58
CA ARG A 142 6.60 17.49 -44.37
C ARG A 142 5.52 18.10 -45.27
N SER A 143 4.52 17.31 -45.67
CA SER A 143 3.44 17.75 -46.55
C SER A 143 2.51 18.80 -45.92
N TYR A 144 2.45 18.89 -44.58
CA TYR A 144 1.61 19.82 -43.84
C TYR A 144 2.39 20.71 -42.85
N SER A 145 3.70 20.82 -43.01
CA SER A 145 4.58 21.65 -42.18
C SER A 145 5.59 22.40 -43.03
N THR A 146 6.01 23.59 -42.60
CA THR A 146 7.00 24.41 -43.33
C THR A 146 8.44 23.92 -43.11
N LYS A 147 8.69 23.28 -41.98
CA LYS A 147 9.99 22.74 -41.55
C LYS A 147 9.78 21.38 -40.91
N LEU A 148 10.81 20.53 -40.93
CA LEU A 148 10.79 19.24 -40.26
C LEU A 148 12.16 19.01 -39.60
N PHE A 149 12.14 18.64 -38.32
CA PHE A 149 13.33 18.37 -37.52
C PHE A 149 13.34 16.90 -37.08
N LEU A 150 13.68 16.01 -38.01
CA LEU A 150 13.72 14.57 -37.79
C LEU A 150 15.17 14.06 -37.87
N GLY A 151 15.66 13.50 -36.76
CA GLY A 151 17.01 12.96 -36.66
C GLY A 151 17.21 11.68 -37.47
N GLU A 152 18.47 11.35 -37.77
CA GLU A 152 18.81 10.14 -38.52
C GLU A 152 18.30 8.89 -37.79
N ARG A 153 17.70 7.96 -38.54
CA ARG A 153 17.12 6.70 -38.02
C ARG A 153 16.01 6.88 -36.98
N ALA A 154 15.43 8.07 -36.85
CA ALA A 154 14.24 8.26 -36.04
C ALA A 154 13.04 7.54 -36.68
N ILE A 155 12.17 6.96 -35.85
CA ILE A 155 11.01 6.18 -36.26
C ILE A 155 9.74 6.89 -35.77
N PRO A 156 9.11 7.76 -36.59
CA PRO A 156 7.96 8.57 -36.18
C PRO A 156 6.63 7.83 -36.41
N LEU A 157 6.35 6.73 -35.68
CA LEU A 157 5.06 6.00 -35.82
C LEU A 157 3.90 6.67 -35.07
N GLY A 158 4.18 7.76 -34.35
CA GLY A 158 3.20 8.62 -33.69
C GLY A 158 2.62 9.70 -34.59
N THR A 159 1.55 10.35 -34.12
CA THR A 159 0.96 11.53 -34.76
C THR A 159 1.66 12.80 -34.28
N ILE A 160 2.30 13.51 -35.21
CA ILE A 160 2.98 14.79 -34.94
C ILE A 160 2.12 15.91 -35.51
N THR A 161 1.46 16.68 -34.64
CA THR A 161 0.53 17.72 -35.08
C THR A 161 1.24 18.97 -35.58
N ASP A 162 2.41 19.28 -35.01
CA ASP A 162 3.23 20.44 -35.34
C ASP A 162 4.69 20.03 -35.67
N PRO A 163 4.94 19.42 -36.85
CA PRO A 163 6.28 18.95 -37.19
C PRO A 163 7.32 20.08 -37.31
N ASP A 164 6.87 21.30 -37.60
CA ASP A 164 7.67 22.53 -37.65
C ASP A 164 8.06 23.08 -36.27
N LEU A 165 7.45 22.55 -35.20
CA LEU A 165 7.76 22.87 -33.80
C LEU A 165 8.21 21.63 -33.00
N THR A 166 8.37 20.48 -33.63
CA THR A 166 8.73 19.23 -32.95
C THR A 166 10.10 18.76 -33.42
N ILE A 167 11.05 18.73 -32.51
CA ILE A 167 12.43 18.26 -32.75
C ILE A 167 12.54 16.84 -32.23
N ILE A 168 12.91 15.90 -33.10
CA ILE A 168 13.09 14.48 -32.75
C ILE A 168 14.54 14.10 -33.01
N GLY A 169 15.26 13.72 -31.95
CA GLY A 169 16.66 13.32 -32.01
C GLY A 169 16.89 12.01 -32.77
N ALA A 170 18.16 11.78 -33.13
CA ALA A 170 18.58 10.58 -33.86
C ALA A 170 18.31 9.30 -33.05
N GLY A 171 17.90 8.23 -33.74
CA GLY A 171 17.63 6.92 -33.12
C GLY A 171 16.40 6.87 -32.21
N SER A 172 15.61 7.94 -32.13
CA SER A 172 14.42 8.00 -31.27
C SER A 172 13.22 7.33 -31.92
N ILE A 173 12.41 6.66 -31.11
CA ILE A 173 11.25 5.88 -31.53
C ILE A 173 9.99 6.51 -30.93
N LEU A 174 9.06 6.90 -31.78
CA LEU A 174 7.71 7.28 -31.38
C LEU A 174 6.80 6.08 -31.59
N GLY A 175 6.21 5.56 -30.52
CA GLY A 175 5.28 4.44 -30.55
C GLY A 175 3.98 4.79 -31.28
N HIS A 176 3.30 3.76 -31.77
CA HIS A 176 2.01 3.91 -32.44
C HIS A 176 0.99 4.66 -31.58
N ASP A 177 0.16 5.49 -32.18
CA ASP A 177 -0.84 6.35 -31.52
C ASP A 177 -0.31 7.33 -30.46
N SER A 178 1.01 7.47 -30.30
CA SER A 178 1.54 8.59 -29.52
C SER A 178 1.17 9.92 -30.19
N ARG A 179 0.85 10.93 -29.39
CA ARG A 179 0.37 12.24 -29.86
C ARG A 179 1.31 13.34 -29.38
N LEU A 180 1.95 14.02 -30.32
CA LEU A 180 2.81 15.16 -30.04
C LEU A 180 2.07 16.41 -30.52
N ILE A 181 1.74 17.29 -29.57
CA ILE A 181 0.94 18.49 -29.82
C ILE A 181 1.73 19.69 -29.29
N ALA A 182 2.35 20.47 -30.18
CA ALA A 182 3.19 21.61 -29.81
C ALA A 182 2.41 22.92 -29.70
N HIS A 183 1.08 22.82 -29.60
CA HIS A 183 0.19 23.96 -29.45
C HIS A 183 -0.99 23.65 -28.52
N SER A 184 -1.63 24.72 -28.04
CA SER A 184 -2.86 24.65 -27.28
C SER A 184 -3.83 25.74 -27.76
N PHE A 185 -5.12 25.44 -27.66
CA PHE A 185 -6.19 26.41 -27.84
C PHE A 185 -6.91 26.60 -26.51
N THR A 186 -6.83 27.80 -25.96
CA THR A 186 -7.50 28.18 -24.72
C THR A 186 -8.49 29.32 -24.96
N ARG A 187 -9.24 29.67 -23.92
CA ARG A 187 -10.03 30.92 -23.92
C ARG A 187 -9.40 31.90 -22.95
N SER A 188 -9.27 33.15 -23.38
CA SER A 188 -8.94 34.25 -22.48
C SER A 188 -10.09 34.49 -21.49
N GLU A 189 -9.82 35.26 -20.44
CA GLU A 189 -10.86 35.71 -19.49
C GLU A 189 -11.98 36.50 -20.17
N SER A 190 -11.70 37.21 -21.26
CA SER A 190 -12.71 37.90 -22.08
C SER A 190 -13.46 36.95 -23.03
N GLY A 191 -13.22 35.64 -22.97
CA GLY A 191 -13.85 34.61 -23.80
C GLY A 191 -13.30 34.51 -25.22
N SER A 192 -12.21 35.21 -25.55
CA SER A 192 -11.57 35.15 -26.87
C SER A 192 -10.76 33.86 -27.03
N LEU A 193 -10.70 33.32 -28.25
CA LEU A 193 -9.90 32.14 -28.55
C LEU A 193 -8.42 32.54 -28.59
N VAL A 194 -7.61 31.88 -27.78
CA VAL A 194 -6.16 32.09 -27.73
C VAL A 194 -5.48 30.84 -28.25
N TYR A 195 -4.68 31.01 -29.29
CA TYR A 195 -3.73 30.00 -29.74
C TYR A 195 -2.38 30.27 -29.09
N GLN A 196 -1.75 29.24 -28.56
CA GLN A 196 -0.39 29.30 -28.03
C GLN A 196 0.40 28.10 -28.53
N SER A 197 1.68 28.30 -28.85
CA SER A 197 2.56 27.22 -29.29
C SER A 197 3.94 27.33 -28.65
N ALA A 198 4.55 26.17 -28.41
CA ALA A 198 5.88 26.05 -27.84
C ALA A 198 6.57 24.78 -28.37
N PRO A 199 7.85 24.84 -28.76
CA PRO A 199 8.54 23.68 -29.33
C PRO A 199 8.59 22.47 -28.39
N ILE A 200 8.45 21.28 -28.95
CA ILE A 200 8.73 20.01 -28.26
C ILE A 200 10.13 19.56 -28.66
N GLU A 201 10.97 19.23 -27.68
CA GLU A 201 12.33 18.74 -27.91
C GLU A 201 12.46 17.31 -27.39
N ILE A 202 12.72 16.36 -28.29
CA ILE A 202 12.99 14.97 -27.96
C ILE A 202 14.46 14.70 -28.30
N GLY A 203 15.21 14.25 -27.29
CA GLY A 203 16.62 13.89 -27.38
C GLY A 203 16.88 12.68 -28.28
N ARG A 204 18.12 12.22 -28.28
CA ARG A 204 18.60 11.03 -29.02
C ARG A 204 18.21 9.75 -28.30
N ASN A 205 17.97 8.66 -29.04
CA ASN A 205 17.65 7.34 -28.51
C ASN A 205 16.46 7.31 -27.52
N VAL A 206 15.57 8.29 -27.61
CA VAL A 206 14.38 8.36 -26.76
C VAL A 206 13.36 7.36 -27.26
N THR A 207 12.71 6.65 -26.34
CA THR A 207 11.57 5.79 -26.68
C THR A 207 10.30 6.38 -26.10
N VAL A 208 9.38 6.83 -26.94
CA VAL A 208 8.04 7.26 -26.53
C VAL A 208 7.08 6.09 -26.73
N GLY A 209 6.48 5.60 -25.64
CA GLY A 209 5.55 4.48 -25.66
C GLY A 209 4.30 4.76 -26.47
N GLY A 210 3.65 3.69 -26.96
CA GLY A 210 2.42 3.82 -27.73
C GLY A 210 1.30 4.50 -26.93
N GLY A 211 0.49 5.32 -27.60
CA GLY A 211 -0.59 6.08 -26.97
C GLY A 211 -0.17 7.18 -25.99
N ALA A 212 1.14 7.44 -25.81
CA ALA A 212 1.61 8.52 -24.95
C ALA A 212 1.31 9.91 -25.56
N GLN A 213 0.97 10.87 -24.72
CA GLN A 213 0.67 12.25 -25.12
C GLN A 213 1.79 13.17 -24.64
N ILE A 214 2.41 13.91 -25.57
CA ILE A 214 3.46 14.88 -25.31
C ILE A 214 2.96 16.27 -25.70
N GLU A 215 2.84 17.13 -24.70
CA GLU A 215 2.30 18.48 -24.85
C GLU A 215 3.38 19.53 -25.13
N MET A 216 2.92 20.72 -25.53
CA MET A 216 3.77 21.81 -26.00
C MET A 216 4.83 22.23 -24.99
N GLY A 217 6.03 22.59 -25.47
CA GLY A 217 7.12 23.07 -24.62
C GLY A 217 7.87 21.97 -23.86
N ALA A 218 7.46 20.70 -23.95
CA ALA A 218 8.14 19.60 -23.27
C ALA A 218 9.55 19.38 -23.82
N LYS A 219 10.50 19.06 -22.92
CA LYS A 219 11.87 18.65 -23.30
C LYS A 219 12.20 17.30 -22.67
N ILE A 220 12.57 16.33 -23.50
CA ILE A 220 12.89 14.97 -23.11
C ILE A 220 14.36 14.72 -23.45
N GLY A 221 15.16 14.46 -22.42
CA GLY A 221 16.60 14.25 -22.53
C GLY A 221 16.98 12.98 -23.29
N ASP A 222 18.24 12.92 -23.69
CA ASP A 222 18.80 11.78 -24.41
C ASP A 222 18.64 10.48 -23.62
N ASP A 223 18.47 9.38 -24.35
CA ASP A 223 18.33 8.02 -23.83
C ASP A 223 17.16 7.81 -22.85
N SER A 224 16.20 8.73 -22.77
CA SER A 224 15.03 8.59 -21.88
C SER A 224 13.93 7.70 -22.47
N LEU A 225 13.04 7.19 -21.62
CA LEU A 225 11.90 6.37 -22.01
C LEU A 225 10.61 6.92 -21.40
N ILE A 226 9.61 7.15 -22.25
CA ILE A 226 8.25 7.47 -21.83
C ILE A 226 7.42 6.20 -21.95
N GLU A 227 6.83 5.73 -20.85
CA GLU A 227 6.02 4.51 -20.86
C GLU A 227 4.72 4.70 -21.67
N PRO A 228 4.13 3.63 -22.24
CA PRO A 228 2.88 3.72 -22.99
C PRO A 228 1.76 4.43 -22.22
N PHE A 229 0.89 5.13 -22.93
CA PHE A 229 -0.25 5.88 -22.38
C PHE A 229 0.09 6.97 -21.35
N SER A 230 1.36 7.37 -21.26
CA SER A 230 1.78 8.44 -20.36
C SER A 230 1.45 9.82 -20.92
N HIS A 231 1.19 10.79 -20.03
CA HIS A 231 0.88 12.16 -20.41
C HIS A 231 1.96 13.12 -19.91
N VAL A 232 2.88 13.49 -20.80
CA VAL A 232 3.90 14.51 -20.55
C VAL A 232 3.25 15.88 -20.71
N MET A 233 3.05 16.54 -19.58
CA MET A 233 2.35 17.82 -19.47
C MET A 233 3.10 18.97 -20.18
N PRO A 234 2.42 20.10 -20.49
CA PRO A 234 3.07 21.24 -21.12
C PRO A 234 4.32 21.70 -20.36
N PHE A 235 5.38 22.06 -21.07
CA PHE A 235 6.65 22.54 -20.52
C PHE A 235 7.40 21.59 -19.57
N MET A 236 6.96 20.34 -19.42
CA MET A 236 7.62 19.35 -18.57
C MET A 236 9.05 19.04 -19.06
N ARG A 237 9.98 18.88 -18.13
CA ARG A 237 11.38 18.52 -18.39
C ARG A 237 11.64 17.11 -17.90
N ILE A 238 12.08 16.24 -18.80
CA ILE A 238 12.46 14.87 -18.49
C ILE A 238 13.97 14.76 -18.66
N PRO A 239 14.74 14.53 -17.58
CA PRO A 239 16.19 14.36 -17.65
C PRO A 239 16.61 13.19 -18.54
N ALA A 240 17.87 13.23 -18.98
CA ALA A 240 18.47 12.18 -19.79
C ALA A 240 18.61 10.86 -19.01
N GLY A 241 18.41 9.73 -19.71
CA GLY A 241 18.55 8.39 -19.15
C GLY A 241 17.48 8.02 -18.12
N GLU A 242 16.32 8.70 -18.11
CA GLU A 242 15.24 8.43 -17.17
C GLU A 242 14.03 7.77 -17.82
N VAL A 243 13.29 7.00 -17.03
CA VAL A 243 12.03 6.37 -17.41
C VAL A 243 10.90 7.09 -16.69
N TRP A 244 9.95 7.60 -17.46
CA TRP A 244 8.80 8.37 -16.97
C TRP A 244 7.49 7.72 -17.41
N GLY A 245 6.51 7.66 -16.52
CA GLY A 245 5.26 6.91 -16.69
C GLY A 245 4.07 7.56 -15.98
N GLY A 246 2.85 7.35 -16.50
CA GLY A 246 1.59 7.80 -15.88
C GLY A 246 0.97 9.04 -16.52
N SER A 247 -0.21 9.45 -16.02
CA SER A 247 -0.93 10.65 -16.47
C SER A 247 -1.37 11.49 -15.25
N PRO A 248 -0.64 12.57 -14.90
CA PRO A 248 0.56 13.09 -15.57
C PRO A 248 1.78 12.17 -15.42
N ALA A 249 2.72 12.25 -16.37
CA ALA A 249 3.94 11.46 -16.37
C ALA A 249 4.82 11.83 -15.16
N THR A 250 5.28 10.82 -14.45
CA THR A 250 6.15 10.93 -13.27
C THR A 250 7.35 10.02 -13.42
N PHE A 251 8.48 10.41 -12.81
CA PHE A 251 9.69 9.59 -12.80
C PHE A 251 9.43 8.21 -12.19
N GLN A 252 9.81 7.17 -12.90
CA GLN A 252 9.66 5.77 -12.47
C GLN A 252 10.99 5.20 -11.99
N ARG A 253 12.02 5.33 -12.82
CA ARG A 253 13.36 4.78 -12.60
C ARG A 253 14.37 5.41 -13.55
N ARG A 254 15.67 5.23 -13.29
CA ARG A 254 16.69 5.46 -14.32
C ARG A 254 16.74 4.28 -15.29
N ARG A 255 16.95 4.58 -16.56
CA ARG A 255 17.11 3.59 -17.62
C ARG A 255 18.49 2.95 -17.48
N GLU A 256 18.51 1.64 -17.31
CA GLU A 256 19.76 0.88 -17.30
C GLU A 256 20.36 0.87 -18.71
N LEU A 257 21.27 1.79 -18.96
CA LEU A 257 22.06 1.84 -20.19
C LEU A 257 23.41 1.20 -19.87
N GLY A 258 23.74 0.12 -20.59
CA GLY A 258 25.07 -0.48 -20.50
C GLY A 258 26.15 0.59 -20.68
N ASN A 259 26.95 0.78 -19.64
CA ASN A 259 27.99 1.79 -19.43
C ASN A 259 28.44 2.55 -20.69
N LYS A 260 27.83 3.71 -20.98
CA LYS A 260 28.39 4.74 -21.88
C LYS A 260 28.18 6.13 -21.27
N GLY A 261 29.27 6.88 -21.21
CA GLY A 261 29.48 8.03 -20.34
C GLY A 261 28.55 9.22 -20.58
N VAL A 262 28.19 9.86 -19.47
CA VAL A 262 27.49 11.14 -19.40
C VAL A 262 28.49 12.28 -19.74
N PRO A 263 28.15 13.27 -20.60
CA PRO A 263 28.98 14.45 -20.80
C PRO A 263 28.81 15.47 -19.65
N PRO A 264 29.82 16.32 -19.37
CA PRO A 264 29.83 17.17 -18.18
C PRO A 264 28.91 18.40 -18.33
N GLU A 265 28.12 18.68 -17.29
CA GLU A 265 27.35 19.93 -17.17
C GLU A 265 28.28 21.13 -16.91
N ALA A 266 28.06 22.20 -17.67
CA ALA A 266 28.84 23.43 -17.63
C ALA A 266 28.44 24.32 -16.44
N SER A 267 29.47 24.83 -15.74
CA SER A 267 29.37 25.89 -14.75
C SER A 267 28.94 27.24 -15.36
N SER A 268 28.20 28.07 -14.60
CA SER A 268 28.70 29.42 -14.32
C SER A 268 27.94 30.12 -13.21
N ASP A 269 28.76 30.76 -12.37
CA ASP A 269 28.45 31.71 -11.32
C ASP A 269 28.23 33.11 -11.94
N LYS A 270 27.29 33.91 -11.40
CA LYS A 270 27.25 35.38 -11.50
C LYS A 270 26.19 35.94 -10.57
N SER A 271 26.63 36.64 -9.52
CA SER A 271 25.80 37.38 -8.57
C SER A 271 25.33 38.71 -9.18
N VAL A 272 24.06 38.75 -9.59
CA VAL A 272 23.29 39.98 -9.82
C VAL A 272 22.09 39.95 -8.88
N SER A 273 21.58 41.11 -8.45
CA SER A 273 20.49 41.20 -7.48
C SER A 273 19.26 40.41 -7.94
N ILE A 274 18.88 39.41 -7.15
CA ILE A 274 17.80 38.43 -7.40
C ILE A 274 16.49 39.07 -7.88
N ASP A 275 16.19 40.31 -7.44
CA ASP A 275 14.88 40.93 -7.68
C ASP A 275 14.66 41.43 -9.13
N VAL A 276 15.72 41.87 -9.83
CA VAL A 276 15.64 42.32 -11.25
C VAL A 276 15.66 41.14 -12.22
N GLU A 277 16.28 40.03 -11.82
CA GLU A 277 16.44 38.85 -12.67
C GLU A 277 15.16 38.01 -12.74
N VAL A 278 14.40 37.92 -11.64
CA VAL A 278 13.14 37.17 -11.58
C VAL A 278 12.03 37.83 -12.38
N THR A 279 11.89 39.16 -12.31
CA THR A 279 10.88 39.90 -13.09
C THR A 279 11.14 39.82 -14.59
N GLY A 280 12.42 39.88 -15.01
CA GLY A 280 12.83 39.65 -16.39
C GLY A 280 12.54 38.23 -16.87
N LEU A 281 12.80 37.22 -16.04
CA LEU A 281 12.53 35.81 -16.35
C LEU A 281 11.04 35.53 -16.53
N ILE A 282 10.19 36.09 -15.67
CA ILE A 282 8.73 35.94 -15.77
C ILE A 282 8.22 36.65 -17.03
N ALA A 283 8.69 37.86 -17.32
CA ALA A 283 8.32 38.57 -18.54
C ALA A 283 8.68 37.76 -19.80
N ASP A 284 9.89 37.18 -19.84
CA ASP A 284 10.33 36.37 -20.98
C ASP A 284 9.49 35.07 -21.09
N ALA A 285 9.23 34.38 -19.97
CA ALA A 285 8.42 33.15 -19.94
C ALA A 285 6.97 33.39 -20.39
N LEU A 286 6.39 34.53 -20.02
CA LEU A 286 5.03 34.92 -20.41
C LEU A 286 4.96 35.66 -21.75
N SER A 287 6.12 35.87 -22.42
CA SER A 287 6.22 36.66 -23.65
C SER A 287 5.67 38.09 -23.52
N LEU A 288 5.90 38.73 -22.38
CA LEU A 288 5.54 40.11 -22.07
C LEU A 288 6.75 41.05 -22.23
N PRO A 289 6.54 42.36 -22.48
CA PRO A 289 7.63 43.33 -22.43
C PRO A 289 8.30 43.32 -21.04
N ARG A 290 9.63 43.24 -20.96
CA ARG A 290 10.36 43.18 -19.67
C ARG A 290 10.07 44.33 -18.69
N LYS A 291 9.58 45.48 -19.18
CA LYS A 291 9.16 46.62 -18.35
C LYS A 291 7.75 46.49 -17.77
N ALA A 292 6.96 45.52 -18.23
CA ALA A 292 5.57 45.34 -17.82
C ALA A 292 5.43 44.59 -16.49
N VAL A 293 6.34 43.65 -16.18
CA VAL A 293 6.29 42.85 -14.95
C VAL A 293 7.03 43.58 -13.82
N THR A 294 6.30 43.95 -12.76
CA THR A 294 6.86 44.61 -11.56
C THR A 294 7.06 43.62 -10.42
N ILE A 295 7.77 44.01 -9.35
CA ILE A 295 8.05 43.14 -8.19
C ILE A 295 6.75 42.78 -7.41
N SER A 296 5.72 43.61 -7.49
CA SER A 296 4.40 43.36 -6.88
C SER A 296 3.45 42.61 -7.80
N ALA A 297 3.84 42.29 -9.05
CA ALA A 297 2.94 41.70 -10.03
C ALA A 297 2.43 40.32 -9.60
N GLY A 298 1.13 40.11 -9.80
CA GLY A 298 0.45 38.82 -9.60
C GLY A 298 -0.20 38.29 -10.88
N SER A 299 -0.63 37.03 -10.82
CA SER A 299 -1.29 36.33 -11.93
C SER A 299 -2.56 37.04 -12.43
N ALA A 300 -3.28 37.73 -11.55
CA ALA A 300 -4.48 38.51 -11.88
C ALA A 300 -4.22 39.76 -12.77
N GLU A 301 -2.98 40.25 -12.86
CA GLU A 301 -2.65 41.44 -13.66
C GLU A 301 -2.42 41.11 -15.15
N PHE A 302 -2.13 39.84 -15.47
CA PHE A 302 -1.77 39.43 -16.82
C PHE A 302 -2.50 38.15 -17.21
N SER A 303 -3.36 38.23 -18.24
CA SER A 303 -4.02 37.04 -18.81
C SER A 303 -3.05 36.02 -19.43
N ALA A 304 -1.77 36.37 -19.60
CA ALA A 304 -0.72 35.44 -20.01
C ALA A 304 -0.23 34.56 -18.85
N TRP A 305 -0.47 34.97 -17.59
CA TRP A 305 -0.10 34.25 -16.36
C TRP A 305 -1.20 33.27 -15.92
N ASP A 306 -1.81 32.61 -16.89
CA ASP A 306 -2.78 31.53 -16.70
C ASP A 306 -2.08 30.22 -16.28
N SER A 307 -2.82 29.13 -16.17
CA SER A 307 -2.26 27.81 -15.82
C SER A 307 -1.10 27.39 -16.72
N ILE A 308 -1.12 27.78 -18.00
CA ILE A 308 -0.06 27.49 -18.97
C ILE A 308 1.15 28.41 -18.74
N GLY A 309 0.90 29.70 -18.48
CA GLY A 309 1.92 30.67 -18.11
C GLY A 309 2.68 30.28 -16.84
N LYS A 310 1.97 29.76 -15.82
CA LYS A 310 2.59 29.24 -14.59
C LYS A 310 3.56 28.08 -14.86
N MET A 311 3.19 27.16 -15.76
CA MET A 311 4.07 26.06 -16.19
C MET A 311 5.29 26.57 -16.96
N ALA A 312 5.12 27.58 -17.82
CA ALA A 312 6.22 28.22 -18.53
C ALA A 312 7.21 28.92 -17.56
N ILE A 313 6.70 29.57 -16.52
CA ILE A 313 7.52 30.16 -15.45
C ILE A 313 8.29 29.08 -14.68
N ALA A 314 7.62 27.99 -14.29
CA ALA A 314 8.27 26.86 -13.62
C ALA A 314 9.43 26.28 -14.45
N ALA A 315 9.22 26.11 -15.76
CA ALA A 315 10.26 25.66 -16.67
C ALA A 315 11.41 26.67 -16.80
N ALA A 316 11.12 27.97 -16.85
CA ALA A 316 12.14 29.00 -16.89
C ALA A 316 12.98 29.05 -15.60
N LEU A 317 12.38 28.77 -14.43
CA LEU A 317 13.11 28.64 -13.16
C LEU A 317 14.07 27.45 -13.16
N TYR A 318 13.67 26.32 -13.74
CA TYR A 318 14.56 25.18 -13.95
C TYR A 318 15.71 25.55 -14.90
N ASP A 319 15.41 26.12 -16.07
CA ASP A 319 16.42 26.44 -17.09
C ASP A 319 17.43 27.49 -16.60
N ARG A 320 17.02 28.45 -15.76
CA ARG A 320 17.88 29.52 -15.24
C ARG A 320 18.59 29.19 -13.94
N TYR A 321 17.93 28.47 -13.04
CA TYR A 321 18.41 28.26 -11.67
C TYR A 321 18.54 26.79 -11.27
N GLY A 322 18.22 25.84 -12.15
CA GLY A 322 18.20 24.40 -11.85
C GLY A 322 17.09 23.98 -10.88
N VAL A 323 16.12 24.87 -10.63
CA VAL A 323 15.07 24.65 -9.63
C VAL A 323 13.87 23.95 -10.27
N MET A 324 13.68 22.68 -9.91
CA MET A 324 12.52 21.90 -10.32
C MET A 324 11.33 22.21 -9.42
N VAL A 325 10.21 22.65 -10.01
CA VAL A 325 8.98 22.93 -9.28
C VAL A 325 8.04 21.72 -9.38
N PRO A 326 7.66 21.07 -8.26
CA PRO A 326 6.70 19.96 -8.25
C PRO A 326 5.35 20.32 -8.88
N ALA A 327 4.70 19.38 -9.57
CA ALA A 327 3.49 19.63 -10.35
C ALA A 327 2.31 20.22 -9.53
N ASP A 328 2.18 19.83 -8.26
CA ASP A 328 1.21 20.36 -7.30
C ASP A 328 1.51 21.81 -6.86
N ARG A 329 2.77 22.24 -6.97
CA ARG A 329 3.26 23.58 -6.63
C ARG A 329 3.32 24.52 -7.82
N VAL A 330 3.36 24.01 -9.06
CA VAL A 330 3.37 24.85 -10.28
C VAL A 330 2.15 25.77 -10.35
N PHE A 331 0.97 25.27 -9.99
CA PHE A 331 -0.25 26.09 -10.01
C PHE A 331 -0.33 27.13 -8.89
N GLN A 332 0.59 27.07 -7.93
CA GLN A 332 0.70 28.02 -6.82
C GLN A 332 1.66 29.18 -7.19
N LEU A 333 2.24 29.22 -8.40
CA LEU A 333 3.11 30.32 -8.83
C LEU A 333 2.30 31.57 -9.21
N ASP A 334 1.65 32.20 -8.23
CA ASP A 334 0.68 33.28 -8.43
C ASP A 334 1.25 34.70 -8.30
N SER A 335 2.48 34.86 -7.83
CA SER A 335 3.11 36.18 -7.68
C SER A 335 4.63 36.15 -7.79
N VAL A 336 5.23 37.29 -8.15
CA VAL A 336 6.69 37.46 -8.16
C VAL A 336 7.30 37.20 -6.78
N ALA A 337 6.61 37.63 -5.70
CA ALA A 337 7.07 37.45 -4.32
C ALA A 337 7.11 35.97 -3.88
N GLU A 338 6.22 35.14 -4.40
CA GLU A 338 6.20 33.69 -4.13
C GLU A 338 7.31 32.95 -4.86
N ILE A 339 7.55 33.31 -6.12
CA ILE A 339 8.67 32.80 -6.92
C ILE A 339 10.01 33.20 -6.27
N GLN A 340 10.13 34.42 -5.77
CA GLN A 340 11.31 34.87 -5.02
C GLN A 340 11.50 34.11 -3.71
N ARG A 341 10.42 33.80 -2.98
CA ARG A 341 10.49 32.96 -1.77
C ARG A 341 11.00 31.56 -2.10
N LEU A 342 10.51 30.96 -3.18
CA LEU A 342 10.93 29.64 -3.66
C LEU A 342 12.42 29.60 -4.04
N LEU A 343 12.92 30.65 -4.70
CA LEU A 343 14.35 30.78 -5.02
C LEU A 343 15.23 31.04 -3.80
N ARG A 344 14.72 31.77 -2.79
CA ARG A 344 15.44 32.03 -1.52
C ARG A 344 15.52 30.78 -0.64
N SER A 345 14.49 29.94 -0.63
CA SER A 345 14.55 28.62 0.03
C SER A 345 15.45 27.62 -0.73
N GLY A 346 15.54 27.74 -2.06
CA GLY A 346 16.29 26.80 -2.91
C GLY A 346 17.83 26.91 -2.86
N LYS A 347 18.42 27.97 -2.29
CA LYS A 347 19.90 28.08 -2.18
C LYS A 347 20.52 27.18 -1.10
N SER A 348 19.71 26.52 -0.28
CA SER A 348 20.19 25.55 0.73
C SER A 348 20.10 24.09 0.28
N GLU A 349 19.60 23.79 -0.92
CA GLU A 349 19.36 22.40 -1.36
C GLU A 349 20.09 22.10 -2.67
N LYS A 350 21.40 21.81 -2.57
CA LYS A 350 22.06 20.95 -3.55
C LYS A 350 21.56 19.52 -3.33
N SER A 351 20.84 18.98 -4.32
CA SER A 351 20.45 17.57 -4.50
C SER A 351 19.75 16.84 -3.33
N THR A 352 18.41 16.77 -3.45
CA THR A 352 17.47 15.73 -2.96
C THR A 352 17.32 15.47 -1.44
N PRO A 353 16.16 15.00 -0.94
CA PRO A 353 15.11 14.25 -1.66
C PRO A 353 13.71 14.87 -1.63
N GLU A 354 12.86 14.37 -2.55
CA GLU A 354 11.45 14.08 -2.27
C GLU A 354 11.27 13.82 -0.77
N THR A 355 10.13 14.17 -0.19
CA THR A 355 9.72 13.54 1.07
C THR A 355 9.60 12.04 0.79
N LYS A 356 10.73 11.32 0.84
CA LYS A 356 10.83 9.88 0.84
C LYS A 356 9.99 9.52 2.04
N PHE A 357 8.80 9.00 1.78
CA PHE A 357 8.07 8.31 2.81
C PHE A 357 9.05 7.26 3.37
N LEU A 358 9.58 7.55 4.56
CA LEU A 358 10.49 6.66 5.25
C LEU A 358 9.59 5.57 5.81
N LEU A 359 9.67 4.39 5.20
CA LEU A 359 8.96 3.22 5.68
C LEU A 359 9.35 3.02 7.16
N PRO A 360 8.38 3.04 8.09
CA PRO A 360 8.67 2.81 9.50
C PRO A 360 9.46 1.50 9.67
N GLU A 361 10.43 1.48 10.59
CA GLU A 361 11.19 0.26 10.82
C GLU A 361 10.32 -0.84 11.42
N ASN A 362 9.39 -0.45 12.31
CA ASN A 362 8.46 -1.36 12.94
C ASN A 362 7.21 -1.59 12.05
N PRO A 363 6.99 -2.80 11.52
CA PRO A 363 5.85 -3.12 10.65
C PRO A 363 4.50 -3.03 11.38
N ASP A 364 4.47 -3.10 12.72
CA ASP A 364 3.24 -2.95 13.50
C ASP A 364 2.61 -1.54 13.35
N LEU A 365 3.39 -0.56 12.87
CA LEU A 365 2.92 0.80 12.59
C LEU A 365 2.41 0.97 11.15
N PHE A 366 2.60 0.03 10.23
CA PHE A 366 2.10 0.17 8.86
C PHE A 366 0.60 0.48 8.76
N PRO A 367 -0.28 -0.10 9.59
CA PRO A 367 -1.72 0.12 9.47
C PRO A 367 -2.19 1.56 9.70
N ILE A 368 -1.39 2.41 10.33
CA ILE A 368 -1.75 3.81 10.57
C ILE A 368 -1.45 4.73 9.36
N TYR A 369 -0.69 4.23 8.37
CA TYR A 369 -0.35 4.93 7.13
C TYR A 369 -1.21 4.48 5.95
N ASP A 370 -1.09 5.17 4.81
CA ASP A 370 -1.75 4.76 3.58
C ASP A 370 -1.19 3.43 3.05
N ALA A 371 -2.09 2.48 2.81
CA ALA A 371 -1.75 1.14 2.32
C ALA A 371 -1.05 1.15 0.95
N GLY A 372 -1.43 2.09 0.07
CA GLY A 372 -0.80 2.35 -1.23
C GLY A 372 0.67 2.66 -1.08
N VAL A 373 0.95 3.69 -0.27
CA VAL A 373 2.31 4.18 0.02
C VAL A 373 3.17 3.10 0.66
N ILE A 374 2.66 2.36 1.65
CA ILE A 374 3.39 1.27 2.31
C ILE A 374 3.74 0.16 1.31
N THR A 375 2.79 -0.32 0.51
CA THR A 375 3.05 -1.39 -0.48
C THR A 375 4.12 -0.98 -1.48
N ILE A 376 4.08 0.27 -1.97
CA ILE A 376 5.08 0.80 -2.89
C ILE A 376 6.47 0.84 -2.22
N ALA A 377 6.53 1.32 -0.98
CA ALA A 377 7.79 1.37 -0.22
C ALA A 377 8.35 -0.04 0.08
N LEU A 378 7.49 -1.02 0.39
CA LEU A 378 7.87 -2.42 0.55
C LEU A 378 8.39 -3.03 -0.76
N ALA A 379 7.73 -2.77 -1.89
CA ALA A 379 8.17 -3.25 -3.19
C ALA A 379 9.55 -2.69 -3.57
N ARG A 380 9.79 -1.39 -3.33
CA ARG A 380 11.10 -0.74 -3.50
C ARG A 380 12.17 -1.39 -2.62
N LYS A 381 11.84 -1.68 -1.35
CA LYS A 381 12.75 -2.35 -0.40
C LYS A 381 13.08 -3.78 -0.85
N GLU A 382 12.12 -4.52 -1.41
CA GLU A 382 12.34 -5.87 -1.95
C GLU A 382 13.25 -5.86 -3.19
N GLN A 383 13.04 -4.91 -4.11
CA GLN A 383 13.88 -4.74 -5.30
C GLN A 383 15.31 -4.29 -4.97
N ALA A 384 15.51 -3.54 -3.88
CA ALA A 384 16.85 -3.18 -3.41
C ALA A 384 17.57 -4.34 -2.70
N ALA A 385 16.83 -5.36 -2.23
CA ALA A 385 17.36 -6.49 -1.47
C ALA A 385 17.76 -7.69 -2.35
N THR A 386 17.46 -7.70 -3.65
CA THR A 386 17.85 -8.76 -4.60
C THR A 386 19.38 -8.81 -4.74
N GLY A 387 20.02 -9.65 -3.91
CA GLY A 387 21.48 -9.80 -3.81
C GLY A 387 21.97 -10.28 -2.44
N ARG A 388 21.13 -10.24 -1.40
CA ARG A 388 21.44 -10.84 -0.08
C ARG A 388 20.56 -12.06 0.15
N ALA A 389 21.18 -13.17 0.56
CA ALA A 389 20.50 -14.43 0.86
C ALA A 389 19.32 -14.21 1.83
N ASP A 390 18.15 -14.72 1.46
CA ASP A 390 16.94 -14.71 2.27
C ASP A 390 17.25 -15.34 3.64
N VAL A 391 17.23 -14.54 4.71
CA VAL A 391 17.20 -15.07 6.08
C VAL A 391 15.96 -15.95 6.16
N ALA A 392 16.14 -17.20 6.61
CA ALA A 392 15.10 -18.24 6.65
C ALA A 392 13.88 -17.81 7.49
N LYS A 393 12.93 -17.11 6.86
CA LYS A 393 11.63 -16.76 7.45
C LYS A 393 10.72 -17.99 7.42
N ALA A 394 9.92 -18.15 8.47
CA ALA A 394 8.94 -19.23 8.54
C ALA A 394 7.97 -19.13 7.36
N LYS A 395 7.88 -20.21 6.57
CA LYS A 395 6.97 -20.31 5.42
C LYS A 395 5.55 -20.59 5.90
N VAL A 396 4.58 -19.90 5.31
CA VAL A 396 3.16 -20.08 5.58
C VAL A 396 2.47 -20.37 4.26
N ARG A 397 2.04 -21.63 4.07
CA ARG A 397 1.23 -22.02 2.92
C ARG A 397 -0.17 -21.43 3.08
N VAL A 398 -0.63 -20.71 2.06
CA VAL A 398 -1.96 -20.10 2.03
C VAL A 398 -2.68 -20.60 0.78
N VAL A 399 -3.77 -21.34 0.96
CA VAL A 399 -4.55 -21.87 -0.17
C VAL A 399 -5.82 -21.04 -0.32
N ILE A 400 -6.03 -20.46 -1.50
CA ILE A 400 -7.09 -19.49 -1.78
C ILE A 400 -8.04 -20.09 -2.81
N ALA A 401 -9.32 -20.23 -2.48
CA ALA A 401 -10.38 -20.56 -3.43
C ALA A 401 -11.30 -19.36 -3.58
N ALA A 402 -11.54 -18.94 -4.82
CA ALA A 402 -12.32 -17.76 -5.12
C ALA A 402 -13.37 -18.04 -6.21
N SER A 403 -14.52 -17.37 -6.13
CA SER A 403 -15.54 -17.40 -7.20
C SER A 403 -15.12 -16.57 -8.42
N PHE A 404 -14.09 -15.73 -8.28
CA PHE A 404 -13.49 -14.88 -9.31
C PHE A 404 -11.96 -15.07 -9.39
N THR A 405 -11.30 -14.52 -10.42
CA THR A 405 -9.84 -14.59 -10.59
C THR A 405 -9.11 -13.77 -9.52
N ALA A 406 -8.27 -14.42 -8.71
CA ALA A 406 -7.70 -13.87 -7.46
C ALA A 406 -6.17 -13.79 -7.43
N GLU A 407 -5.49 -14.21 -8.49
CA GLU A 407 -4.03 -14.37 -8.60
C GLU A 407 -3.26 -13.05 -8.37
N SER A 408 -3.90 -11.91 -8.68
CA SER A 408 -3.36 -10.57 -8.42
C SER A 408 -3.08 -10.28 -6.93
N LEU A 409 -3.62 -11.09 -6.01
CA LEU A 409 -3.34 -11.00 -4.56
C LEU A 409 -1.89 -11.41 -4.21
N ALA A 410 -1.24 -12.24 -5.02
CA ALA A 410 0.03 -12.90 -4.69
C ALA A 410 1.14 -11.91 -4.33
N SER A 411 1.25 -10.80 -5.08
CA SER A 411 2.28 -9.77 -4.88
C SER A 411 2.14 -9.10 -3.52
N THR A 412 0.91 -8.73 -3.14
CA THR A 412 0.63 -8.05 -1.89
C THR A 412 0.84 -8.98 -0.70
N LEU A 413 0.36 -10.22 -0.79
CA LEU A 413 0.57 -11.24 0.25
C LEU A 413 2.06 -11.48 0.50
N LYS A 414 2.85 -11.59 -0.56
CA LYS A 414 4.31 -11.76 -0.46
C LYS A 414 4.98 -10.59 0.26
N LEU A 415 4.68 -9.36 -0.17
CA LEU A 415 5.28 -8.14 0.39
C LEU A 415 4.93 -7.94 1.86
N TRP A 416 3.64 -8.01 2.20
CA TRP A 416 3.16 -7.74 3.55
C TRP A 416 3.44 -8.89 4.51
N GLY A 417 3.36 -10.15 4.07
CA GLY A 417 3.76 -11.29 4.91
C GLY A 417 5.21 -11.14 5.37
N ARG A 418 6.11 -10.82 4.41
CA ARG A 418 7.55 -10.66 4.68
C ARG A 418 7.82 -9.55 5.68
N SER A 419 7.05 -8.45 5.69
CA SER A 419 7.25 -7.38 6.67
C SER A 419 6.95 -7.82 8.10
N PHE A 420 6.04 -8.77 8.30
CA PHE A 420 5.72 -9.31 9.64
C PHE A 420 6.53 -10.56 10.02
N GLY A 421 7.60 -10.88 9.28
CA GLY A 421 8.54 -11.94 9.64
C GLY A 421 8.21 -13.35 9.13
N PHE A 422 7.20 -13.52 8.27
CA PHE A 422 6.87 -14.81 7.65
C PHE A 422 6.79 -14.70 6.11
N ALA A 423 6.95 -15.80 5.40
CA ALA A 423 6.85 -15.83 3.94
C ALA A 423 5.56 -16.51 3.53
N ILE A 424 4.63 -15.77 2.91
CA ILE A 424 3.38 -16.36 2.39
C ILE A 424 3.67 -17.03 1.05
N GLU A 425 3.39 -18.33 0.98
CA GLU A 425 3.36 -19.12 -0.26
C GLU A 425 1.90 -19.31 -0.64
N ALA A 426 1.41 -18.43 -1.51
CA ALA A 426 0.02 -18.44 -1.97
C ALA A 426 -0.17 -19.46 -3.09
N GLU A 427 -1.14 -20.35 -2.92
CA GLU A 427 -1.62 -21.29 -3.90
C GLU A 427 -3.08 -20.95 -4.22
N PHE A 428 -3.41 -20.79 -5.50
CA PHE A 428 -4.77 -20.48 -5.94
C PHE A 428 -5.43 -21.75 -6.46
N TYR A 429 -6.56 -22.10 -5.86
CA TYR A 429 -7.40 -23.19 -6.32
C TYR A 429 -8.16 -22.78 -7.58
N GLY A 430 -8.61 -23.76 -8.37
CA GLY A 430 -9.24 -23.51 -9.68
C GLY A 430 -10.37 -22.47 -9.66
N PHE A 431 -10.50 -21.72 -10.76
CA PHE A 431 -11.50 -20.67 -10.92
C PHE A 431 -12.93 -21.19 -10.65
N ASN A 432 -13.65 -20.51 -9.76
CA ASN A 432 -15.03 -20.83 -9.36
C ASN A 432 -15.22 -22.28 -8.85
N GLN A 433 -14.22 -22.83 -8.18
CA GLN A 433 -14.25 -24.17 -7.60
C GLN A 433 -14.26 -24.16 -6.07
N VAL A 434 -14.92 -23.16 -5.45
CA VAL A 434 -14.91 -22.97 -3.99
C VAL A 434 -15.49 -24.17 -3.25
N GLN A 435 -16.62 -24.71 -3.72
CA GLN A 435 -17.26 -25.86 -3.08
C GLN A 435 -16.41 -27.14 -3.20
N GLN A 436 -15.80 -27.37 -4.38
CA GLN A 436 -14.89 -28.50 -4.60
C GLN A 436 -13.64 -28.37 -3.71
N ALA A 437 -13.09 -27.17 -3.56
CA ALA A 437 -11.97 -26.93 -2.67
C ALA A 437 -12.31 -27.35 -1.22
N LEU A 438 -13.49 -26.97 -0.73
CA LEU A 438 -13.90 -27.25 0.65
C LEU A 438 -14.19 -28.74 0.92
N LEU A 439 -14.80 -29.45 -0.05
CA LEU A 439 -15.37 -30.78 0.16
C LEU A 439 -14.52 -31.93 -0.40
N SER A 440 -13.70 -31.71 -1.43
CA SER A 440 -12.94 -32.80 -2.05
C SER A 440 -11.82 -33.29 -1.13
N PRO A 441 -11.74 -34.61 -0.80
CA PRO A 441 -10.74 -35.13 0.15
C PRO A 441 -9.28 -34.92 -0.28
N GLU A 442 -9.03 -34.87 -1.60
CA GLU A 442 -7.69 -34.66 -2.17
C GLU A 442 -7.36 -33.18 -2.40
N SER A 443 -8.26 -32.25 -2.01
CA SER A 443 -8.04 -30.83 -2.28
C SER A 443 -6.85 -30.27 -1.49
N SER A 444 -6.23 -29.23 -2.04
CA SER A 444 -5.18 -28.48 -1.34
C SER A 444 -5.68 -27.88 -0.01
N PHE A 445 -6.99 -27.62 0.12
CA PHE A 445 -7.60 -27.17 1.38
C PHE A 445 -7.56 -28.25 2.46
N VAL A 446 -7.94 -29.48 2.13
CA VAL A 446 -7.98 -30.60 3.08
C VAL A 446 -6.58 -31.06 3.46
N THR A 447 -5.64 -31.05 2.52
CA THR A 447 -4.24 -31.45 2.74
C THR A 447 -3.42 -30.37 3.45
N ASN A 448 -3.85 -29.11 3.43
CA ASN A 448 -3.17 -28.01 4.13
C ASN A 448 -3.43 -28.04 5.64
N LYS A 449 -2.65 -28.84 6.39
CA LYS A 449 -2.81 -29.01 7.85
C LYS A 449 -2.10 -27.96 8.71
N ALA A 450 -1.08 -27.29 8.17
CA ALA A 450 -0.21 -26.37 8.91
C ALA A 450 -0.25 -24.92 8.41
N GLY A 451 -1.05 -24.62 7.37
CA GLY A 451 -1.16 -23.31 6.74
C GLY A 451 -2.42 -22.53 7.14
N VAL A 452 -2.95 -21.75 6.19
CA VAL A 452 -4.23 -21.03 6.31
C VAL A 452 -5.01 -21.22 5.01
N ASN A 453 -6.32 -21.45 5.09
CA ASN A 453 -7.20 -21.54 3.94
C ASN A 453 -8.02 -20.25 3.81
N VAL A 454 -8.32 -19.82 2.58
CA VAL A 454 -9.04 -18.57 2.30
C VAL A 454 -10.14 -18.80 1.26
N VAL A 455 -11.37 -18.41 1.58
CA VAL A 455 -12.52 -18.44 0.68
C VAL A 455 -12.94 -17.00 0.34
N LEU A 456 -13.00 -16.70 -0.95
CA LEU A 456 -13.43 -15.40 -1.47
C LEU A 456 -14.65 -15.57 -2.37
N VAL A 457 -15.75 -14.89 -2.06
CA VAL A 457 -17.02 -15.03 -2.77
C VAL A 457 -17.61 -13.66 -3.03
N ARG A 458 -18.24 -13.48 -4.20
CA ARG A 458 -19.00 -12.29 -4.54
C ARG A 458 -20.48 -12.63 -4.77
N PRO A 459 -21.42 -11.71 -4.48
CA PRO A 459 -22.85 -11.98 -4.61
C PRO A 459 -23.25 -12.33 -6.06
N GLU A 460 -22.55 -11.80 -7.06
CA GLU A 460 -22.83 -12.06 -8.48
C GLU A 460 -22.68 -13.53 -8.88
N ASP A 461 -21.83 -14.29 -8.18
CA ASP A 461 -21.58 -15.70 -8.51
C ASP A 461 -22.47 -16.67 -7.72
N LEU A 462 -23.28 -16.15 -6.78
CA LEU A 462 -24.27 -16.94 -6.06
C LEU A 462 -25.61 -16.98 -6.79
N VAL A 463 -25.90 -15.99 -7.63
CA VAL A 463 -27.16 -15.88 -8.36
C VAL A 463 -27.13 -16.68 -9.66
N SER A 464 -28.24 -17.35 -9.95
CA SER A 464 -28.46 -18.05 -11.23
C SER A 464 -29.89 -17.87 -11.71
N GLU A 465 -30.19 -18.25 -12.96
CA GLU A 465 -31.57 -18.18 -13.50
C GLU A 465 -32.59 -18.95 -12.65
N ASN A 466 -32.16 -20.03 -11.98
CA ASN A 466 -32.99 -20.86 -11.12
C ASN A 466 -32.93 -20.48 -9.63
N ASP A 467 -32.03 -19.56 -9.25
CA ASP A 467 -31.92 -18.99 -7.90
C ASP A 467 -31.59 -17.48 -8.01
N PRO A 468 -32.58 -16.65 -8.35
CA PRO A 468 -32.39 -15.20 -8.51
C PRO A 468 -31.98 -14.51 -7.20
N THR A 469 -32.23 -15.14 -6.06
CA THR A 469 -31.86 -14.63 -4.73
C THR A 469 -30.43 -14.99 -4.32
N GLY A 470 -29.81 -15.99 -4.98
CA GLY A 470 -28.52 -16.58 -4.62
C GLY A 470 -28.51 -17.32 -3.27
N ARG A 471 -29.69 -17.54 -2.69
CA ARG A 471 -29.86 -18.05 -1.33
C ARG A 471 -29.60 -19.56 -1.25
N ILE A 472 -29.98 -20.32 -2.27
CA ILE A 472 -29.81 -21.77 -2.34
C ILE A 472 -28.33 -22.10 -2.48
N VAL A 473 -27.63 -21.45 -3.43
CA VAL A 473 -26.19 -21.64 -3.62
C VAL A 473 -25.42 -21.18 -2.38
N GLY A 474 -25.82 -20.04 -1.81
CA GLY A 474 -25.27 -19.54 -0.56
C GLY A 474 -25.39 -20.56 0.58
N GLU A 475 -26.56 -21.17 0.79
CA GLU A 475 -26.79 -22.17 1.84
C GLU A 475 -25.91 -23.40 1.68
N GLN A 476 -25.78 -23.90 0.44
CA GLN A 476 -24.91 -25.03 0.14
C GLN A 476 -23.44 -24.70 0.46
N LEU A 477 -23.01 -23.48 0.17
CA LEU A 477 -21.65 -23.05 0.44
C LEU A 477 -21.39 -22.86 1.94
N VAL A 478 -22.34 -22.27 2.68
CA VAL A 478 -22.28 -22.19 4.15
C VAL A 478 -22.21 -23.59 4.77
N GLN A 479 -22.99 -24.54 4.27
CA GLN A 479 -22.93 -25.93 4.73
C GLN A 479 -21.57 -26.57 4.44
N ALA A 480 -21.00 -26.34 3.25
CA ALA A 480 -19.66 -26.82 2.90
C ALA A 480 -18.57 -26.22 3.79
N ILE A 481 -18.69 -24.93 4.13
CA ILE A 481 -17.78 -24.26 5.09
C ILE A 481 -17.87 -24.93 6.46
N ARG A 482 -19.08 -25.15 6.99
CA ARG A 482 -19.28 -25.83 8.28
C ARG A 482 -18.64 -27.22 8.28
N GLN A 483 -18.94 -28.04 7.26
CA GLN A 483 -18.37 -29.38 7.12
C GLN A 483 -16.84 -29.36 7.04
N HIS A 484 -16.24 -28.40 6.32
CA HIS A 484 -14.79 -28.28 6.24
C HIS A 484 -14.19 -27.93 7.60
N VAL A 485 -14.78 -26.97 8.32
CA VAL A 485 -14.28 -26.52 9.63
C VAL A 485 -14.39 -27.63 10.68
N ASP A 486 -15.50 -28.39 10.69
CA ASP A 486 -15.69 -29.52 11.60
C ASP A 486 -14.67 -30.64 11.33
N GLY A 487 -14.29 -30.85 10.07
CA GLY A 487 -13.31 -31.86 9.66
C GLY A 487 -11.85 -31.38 9.64
N SER A 488 -11.57 -30.10 9.89
CA SER A 488 -10.24 -29.51 9.70
C SER A 488 -9.73 -28.77 10.93
N GLY A 489 -8.45 -29.01 11.26
CA GLY A 489 -7.73 -28.27 12.28
C GLY A 489 -7.24 -26.89 11.82
N THR A 490 -7.31 -26.59 10.52
CA THR A 490 -6.65 -25.44 9.89
C THR A 490 -7.49 -24.17 9.98
N PRO A 491 -6.91 -23.00 10.29
CA PRO A 491 -7.63 -21.72 10.24
C PRO A 491 -8.23 -21.44 8.86
N LEU A 492 -9.48 -20.99 8.84
CA LEU A 492 -10.22 -20.63 7.62
C LEU A 492 -10.64 -19.16 7.66
N LEU A 493 -10.18 -18.40 6.67
CA LEU A 493 -10.62 -17.02 6.42
C LEU A 493 -11.71 -17.05 5.34
N VAL A 494 -12.84 -16.39 5.56
CA VAL A 494 -13.93 -16.31 4.58
C VAL A 494 -14.33 -14.85 4.38
N SER A 495 -14.39 -14.36 3.14
CA SER A 495 -14.89 -13.01 2.90
C SER A 495 -16.38 -12.89 3.23
N ASP A 496 -16.78 -11.77 3.81
CA ASP A 496 -18.16 -11.35 3.65
C ASP A 496 -18.46 -11.03 2.18
N LEU A 497 -19.74 -10.96 1.83
CA LEU A 497 -20.12 -10.65 0.45
C LEU A 497 -19.95 -9.14 0.22
N PRO A 498 -19.17 -8.72 -0.79
CA PRO A 498 -19.07 -7.32 -1.14
C PRO A 498 -20.35 -6.79 -1.78
N PRO A 499 -20.56 -5.45 -1.82
CA PRO A 499 -21.51 -4.83 -2.73
C PRO A 499 -21.29 -5.30 -4.16
N VAL A 500 -22.39 -5.46 -4.88
CA VAL A 500 -22.38 -5.78 -6.31
C VAL A 500 -21.62 -4.70 -7.07
N VAL A 501 -20.62 -5.11 -7.84
CA VAL A 501 -19.84 -4.22 -8.70
C VAL A 501 -20.15 -4.46 -10.18
N SER A 502 -20.53 -5.67 -10.57
CA SER A 502 -20.75 -6.02 -11.97
C SER A 502 -21.95 -5.27 -12.56
N THR A 503 -21.79 -4.73 -13.76
CA THR A 503 -22.93 -4.16 -14.51
C THR A 503 -23.84 -5.21 -15.13
N ALA A 504 -23.40 -6.48 -15.14
CA ALA A 504 -24.17 -7.59 -15.64
C ALA A 504 -25.13 -8.19 -14.58
N TRP A 505 -25.17 -7.60 -13.38
CA TRP A 505 -26.06 -8.04 -12.31
C TRP A 505 -27.53 -7.90 -12.70
N VAL A 506 -28.27 -9.00 -12.56
CA VAL A 506 -29.68 -9.11 -12.97
C VAL A 506 -30.64 -9.03 -11.77
N GLY A 507 -30.15 -9.22 -10.53
CA GLY A 507 -30.97 -9.18 -9.31
C GLY A 507 -31.36 -7.77 -8.83
N GLY A 508 -32.28 -7.66 -7.88
CA GLY A 508 -32.58 -6.38 -7.23
C GLY A 508 -31.47 -5.93 -6.27
N MET A 509 -31.17 -4.62 -6.19
CA MET A 509 -30.17 -4.12 -5.20
C MET A 509 -30.54 -4.49 -3.76
N GLY A 510 -31.82 -4.41 -3.40
CA GLY A 510 -32.30 -4.81 -2.07
C GLY A 510 -32.21 -6.32 -1.81
N GLU A 511 -32.15 -7.16 -2.84
CA GLU A 511 -31.91 -8.60 -2.68
C GLU A 511 -30.43 -8.88 -2.41
N ALA A 512 -29.53 -8.18 -3.09
CA ALA A 512 -28.09 -8.26 -2.82
C ALA A 512 -27.76 -7.85 -1.38
N GLU A 513 -28.37 -6.78 -0.86
CA GLU A 513 -28.17 -6.34 0.53
C GLU A 513 -28.68 -7.38 1.54
N ARG A 514 -29.85 -7.98 1.29
CA ARG A 514 -30.39 -9.07 2.13
C ARG A 514 -29.48 -10.29 2.11
N LEU A 515 -28.97 -10.67 0.95
CA LEU A 515 -28.04 -11.80 0.80
C LEU A 515 -26.73 -11.52 1.55
N GLN A 516 -26.17 -10.32 1.44
CA GLN A 516 -24.98 -9.90 2.18
C GLN A 516 -25.19 -9.96 3.70
N SER A 517 -26.30 -9.42 4.21
CA SER A 517 -26.64 -9.47 5.63
C SER A 517 -26.77 -10.91 6.11
N TRP A 518 -27.55 -11.72 5.39
CA TRP A 518 -27.75 -13.12 5.73
C TRP A 518 -26.44 -13.92 5.76
N TRP A 519 -25.59 -13.76 4.73
CA TRP A 519 -24.30 -14.45 4.63
C TRP A 519 -23.43 -14.14 5.85
N ARG A 520 -23.35 -12.86 6.22
CA ARG A 520 -22.61 -12.43 7.42
C ARG A 520 -23.18 -13.06 8.69
N ASP A 521 -24.51 -13.06 8.86
CA ASP A 521 -25.16 -13.64 10.03
C ASP A 521 -24.91 -15.16 10.15
N GLU A 522 -24.80 -15.87 9.03
CA GLU A 522 -24.45 -17.30 9.06
C GLU A 522 -22.98 -17.56 9.35
N LEU A 523 -22.06 -16.80 8.75
CA LEU A 523 -20.63 -16.99 8.98
C LEU A 523 -20.25 -16.74 10.45
N VAL A 524 -20.86 -15.73 11.10
CA VAL A 524 -20.61 -15.43 12.53
C VAL A 524 -21.03 -16.58 13.45
N LYS A 525 -21.97 -17.44 13.03
CA LYS A 525 -22.39 -18.64 13.77
C LYS A 525 -21.45 -19.84 13.59
N ILE A 526 -20.40 -19.73 12.78
CA ILE A 526 -19.42 -20.81 12.57
C ILE A 526 -18.19 -20.48 13.40
N GLU A 527 -17.98 -21.24 14.47
CA GLU A 527 -16.77 -21.13 15.27
C GLU A 527 -15.52 -21.40 14.41
N ARG A 528 -14.40 -20.73 14.69
CA ARG A 528 -13.11 -20.89 13.97
C ARG A 528 -13.09 -20.38 12.52
N VAL A 529 -14.17 -19.76 12.02
CA VAL A 529 -14.15 -18.95 10.80
C VAL A 529 -13.83 -17.50 11.15
N GLU A 530 -12.84 -16.93 10.48
CA GLU A 530 -12.56 -15.50 10.55
C GLU A 530 -13.11 -14.80 9.30
N VAL A 531 -13.99 -13.82 9.51
CA VAL A 531 -14.62 -13.08 8.41
C VAL A 531 -13.72 -11.94 7.93
N LEU A 532 -13.42 -11.91 6.62
CA LEU A 532 -12.66 -10.84 5.99
C LEU A 532 -13.60 -9.70 5.55
N PRO A 533 -13.23 -8.42 5.77
CA PRO A 533 -14.07 -7.26 5.53
C PRO A 533 -14.05 -6.83 4.05
N PHE A 534 -14.52 -7.68 3.15
CA PHE A 534 -14.51 -7.39 1.72
C PHE A 534 -15.54 -6.31 1.35
N SER A 535 -16.71 -6.32 2.00
CA SER A 535 -17.73 -5.29 1.80
C SER A 535 -17.26 -3.90 2.19
N GLU A 536 -16.52 -3.77 3.29
CA GLU A 536 -15.94 -2.51 3.76
C GLU A 536 -14.93 -1.96 2.74
N ILE A 537 -14.05 -2.82 2.22
CA ILE A 537 -13.05 -2.44 1.20
C ILE A 537 -13.71 -1.81 -0.03
N ILE A 538 -14.79 -2.43 -0.52
CA ILE A 538 -15.52 -1.93 -1.69
C ILE A 538 -16.30 -0.66 -1.36
N THR A 539 -16.88 -0.58 -0.17
CA THR A 539 -17.65 0.59 0.29
C THR A 539 -16.76 1.83 0.40
N GLU A 540 -15.56 1.69 0.97
CA GLU A 540 -14.60 2.79 1.11
C GLU A 540 -14.07 3.30 -0.24
N LEU A 541 -13.79 2.38 -1.18
CA LEU A 541 -13.32 2.75 -2.52
C LEU A 541 -14.45 3.31 -3.39
N GLY A 542 -15.68 2.88 -3.14
CA GLY A 542 -16.84 3.08 -3.99
C GLY A 542 -16.88 2.07 -5.15
N THR A 543 -18.07 1.58 -5.48
CA THR A 543 -18.30 0.54 -6.51
C THR A 543 -17.75 0.91 -7.90
N THR A 544 -17.69 2.21 -8.23
CA THR A 544 -17.14 2.68 -9.51
C THR A 544 -15.63 2.52 -9.58
N ASN A 545 -14.90 2.89 -8.53
CA ASN A 545 -13.43 2.77 -8.49
C ASN A 545 -12.98 1.34 -8.19
N ALA A 546 -13.85 0.54 -7.56
CA ALA A 546 -13.57 -0.85 -7.25
C ALA A 546 -13.63 -1.77 -8.48
N ARG A 547 -14.28 -1.34 -9.57
CA ARG A 547 -14.58 -2.18 -10.73
C ARG A 547 -13.55 -2.05 -11.85
N ASP A 548 -13.22 -3.18 -12.48
CA ASP A 548 -12.52 -3.25 -13.77
C ASP A 548 -13.37 -4.02 -14.80
N GLN A 549 -14.16 -3.29 -15.60
CA GLN A 549 -15.06 -3.89 -16.59
C GLN A 549 -14.34 -4.56 -17.77
N GLN A 550 -13.11 -4.16 -18.06
CA GLN A 550 -12.35 -4.76 -19.16
C GLN A 550 -11.80 -6.11 -18.71
N MET A 551 -11.18 -6.14 -17.53
CA MET A 551 -10.62 -7.37 -16.96
C MET A 551 -11.71 -8.37 -16.53
N GLU A 552 -12.89 -7.91 -16.12
CA GLU A 552 -14.03 -8.80 -15.86
C GLU A 552 -14.40 -9.62 -17.11
N ARG A 553 -14.45 -8.97 -18.27
CA ARG A 553 -14.84 -9.62 -19.54
C ARG A 553 -13.76 -10.53 -20.11
N ILE A 554 -12.50 -10.16 -19.93
CA ILE A 554 -11.36 -10.85 -20.56
C ILE A 554 -10.88 -12.02 -19.69
N ALA A 555 -10.89 -11.87 -18.37
CA ALA A 555 -10.22 -12.77 -17.45
C ALA A 555 -11.04 -13.10 -16.20
N SER A 556 -12.33 -12.76 -16.15
CA SER A 556 -13.18 -12.93 -14.96
C SER A 556 -12.56 -12.31 -13.70
N ALA A 557 -11.83 -11.21 -13.87
CA ALA A 557 -11.17 -10.43 -12.83
C ALA A 557 -11.90 -9.09 -12.66
N PRO A 558 -12.96 -9.02 -11.83
CA PRO A 558 -13.90 -7.90 -11.82
C PRO A 558 -13.42 -6.66 -11.05
N TYR A 559 -12.33 -6.78 -10.29
CA TYR A 559 -11.89 -5.77 -9.36
C TYR A 559 -10.66 -5.01 -9.84
N SER A 560 -10.55 -3.74 -9.44
CA SER A 560 -9.38 -2.90 -9.73
C SER A 560 -8.18 -3.29 -8.85
N ALA A 561 -6.97 -2.87 -9.25
CA ALA A 561 -5.75 -3.15 -8.49
C ALA A 561 -5.79 -2.70 -7.00
N PRO A 562 -6.36 -1.53 -6.64
CA PRO A 562 -6.54 -1.14 -5.24
C PRO A 562 -7.38 -2.12 -4.41
N VAL A 563 -8.37 -2.78 -5.00
CA VAL A 563 -9.19 -3.79 -4.30
C VAL A 563 -8.35 -5.02 -3.98
N TYR A 564 -7.63 -5.58 -4.96
CA TYR A 564 -6.74 -6.72 -4.73
C TYR A 564 -5.66 -6.39 -3.69
N GLN A 565 -5.10 -5.18 -3.73
CA GLN A 565 -4.16 -4.73 -2.70
C GLN A 565 -4.80 -4.73 -1.31
N ARG A 566 -5.94 -4.05 -1.12
CA ARG A 566 -6.60 -3.98 0.19
C ARG A 566 -7.06 -5.35 0.70
N LEU A 567 -7.53 -6.22 -0.20
CA LEU A 567 -7.93 -7.57 0.14
C LEU A 567 -6.73 -8.44 0.53
N GLY A 568 -5.61 -8.34 -0.18
CA GLY A 568 -4.35 -9.01 0.19
C GLY A 568 -3.82 -8.55 1.55
N ILE A 569 -3.97 -7.26 1.85
CA ILE A 569 -3.64 -6.70 3.18
C ILE A 569 -4.56 -7.27 4.26
N ALA A 570 -5.87 -7.34 4.01
CA ALA A 570 -6.84 -7.92 4.95
C ALA A 570 -6.56 -9.41 5.24
N ILE A 571 -6.25 -10.20 4.20
CA ILE A 571 -5.84 -11.60 4.34
C ILE A 571 -4.55 -11.69 5.17
N THR A 572 -3.58 -10.82 4.91
CA THR A 572 -2.32 -10.78 5.68
C THR A 572 -2.56 -10.46 7.15
N ARG A 573 -3.48 -9.53 7.46
CA ARG A 573 -3.91 -9.23 8.84
C ARG A 573 -4.49 -10.47 9.50
N GLY A 574 -5.40 -11.19 8.84
CA GLY A 574 -5.96 -12.45 9.35
C GLY A 574 -4.88 -13.48 9.64
N ILE A 575 -3.95 -13.70 8.71
CA ILE A 575 -2.80 -14.60 8.91
C ILE A 575 -1.93 -14.15 10.09
N ARG A 576 -1.67 -12.84 10.23
CA ARG A 576 -0.86 -12.27 11.31
C ARG A 576 -1.43 -12.65 12.68
N LYS A 577 -2.76 -12.68 12.86
CA LYS A 577 -3.40 -13.07 14.14
C LYS A 577 -2.96 -14.45 14.62
N PHE A 578 -2.75 -15.39 13.71
CA PHE A 578 -2.34 -16.76 14.06
C PHE A 578 -0.82 -16.93 14.17
N ARG A 579 -0.02 -15.99 13.63
CA ARG A 579 1.44 -16.14 13.48
C ARG A 579 2.26 -15.22 14.37
N VAL A 580 1.72 -14.07 14.73
CA VAL A 580 2.40 -13.04 15.53
C VAL A 580 1.66 -12.86 16.84
N PRO A 581 2.33 -13.03 18.01
CA PRO A 581 1.70 -12.79 19.30
C PRO A 581 1.20 -11.34 19.44
N PRO A 582 0.01 -11.12 20.02
CA PRO A 582 -0.46 -9.77 20.31
C PRO A 582 0.35 -9.12 21.43
N LYS A 583 0.41 -7.79 21.40
CA LYS A 583 0.93 -6.95 22.49
C LYS A 583 -0.01 -7.05 23.69
N LYS A 584 0.57 -6.92 24.88
CA LYS A 584 -0.12 -7.23 26.15
C LYS A 584 -0.31 -6.02 27.04
N VAL A 585 0.46 -4.95 26.83
CA VAL A 585 0.47 -3.78 27.70
C VAL A 585 0.37 -2.51 26.87
N VAL A 586 -0.51 -1.61 27.30
CA VAL A 586 -0.61 -0.24 26.81
C VAL A 586 -0.09 0.69 27.90
N ALA A 587 1.01 1.37 27.63
CA ALA A 587 1.58 2.39 28.49
C ALA A 587 1.15 3.78 28.02
N LEU A 588 0.59 4.55 28.93
CA LEU A 588 -0.09 5.82 28.65
C LEU A 588 0.60 6.95 29.41
N ASP A 589 0.93 8.02 28.71
CA ASP A 589 1.08 9.31 29.35
C ASP A 589 -0.29 9.85 29.83
N CYS A 590 -0.29 10.83 30.73
CA CYS A 590 -1.53 11.41 31.26
C CYS A 590 -1.87 12.75 30.59
N ASP A 591 -1.12 13.81 30.91
CA ASP A 591 -1.33 15.14 30.33
C ASP A 591 -1.14 15.10 28.80
N GLY A 592 -2.00 15.79 28.05
CA GLY A 592 -1.98 15.79 26.58
C GLY A 592 -2.39 14.47 25.90
N THR A 593 -2.49 13.37 26.65
CA THR A 593 -2.72 12.02 26.13
C THR A 593 -4.05 11.40 26.60
N LEU A 594 -4.41 11.52 27.88
CA LEU A 594 -5.70 11.08 28.44
C LEU A 594 -6.67 12.25 28.64
N TRP A 595 -6.15 13.46 28.77
CA TRP A 595 -6.90 14.72 28.84
C TRP A 595 -6.07 15.86 28.26
N ALA A 596 -6.73 16.98 27.96
CA ALA A 596 -6.10 18.22 27.56
C ALA A 596 -5.71 19.05 28.79
N GLY A 597 -4.57 19.73 28.70
CA GLY A 597 -4.02 20.56 29.78
C GLY A 597 -3.00 19.82 30.63
N VAL A 598 -2.45 20.53 31.61
CA VAL A 598 -1.46 20.03 32.57
C VAL A 598 -2.10 20.05 33.95
N VAL A 599 -2.37 18.88 34.53
CA VAL A 599 -3.14 18.79 35.78
C VAL A 599 -2.53 19.59 36.93
N GLY A 600 -1.19 19.66 37.00
CA GLY A 600 -0.48 20.42 38.03
C GLY A 600 -0.62 21.94 37.91
N GLU A 601 -0.98 22.45 36.73
CA GLU A 601 -1.17 23.89 36.47
C GLU A 601 -2.66 24.26 36.43
N ASP A 602 -3.46 23.48 35.72
CA ASP A 602 -4.87 23.75 35.45
C ASP A 602 -5.80 23.24 36.58
N GLY A 603 -5.29 22.34 37.42
CA GLY A 603 -6.05 21.64 38.45
C GLY A 603 -7.08 20.65 37.86
N VAL A 604 -7.66 19.82 38.74
CA VAL A 604 -8.59 18.75 38.34
C VAL A 604 -9.79 19.26 37.55
N SER A 605 -10.33 20.44 37.87
CA SER A 605 -11.48 21.01 37.16
C SER A 605 -11.13 21.74 35.84
N GLY A 606 -9.85 22.02 35.59
CA GLY A 606 -9.39 22.79 34.44
C GLY A 606 -9.04 21.96 33.21
N ILE A 607 -8.89 20.63 33.36
CA ILE A 607 -8.52 19.74 32.26
C ILE A 607 -9.70 19.44 31.31
N GLY A 608 -9.41 19.31 30.02
CA GLY A 608 -10.40 19.05 28.97
C GLY A 608 -10.49 17.58 28.58
N LEU A 609 -11.68 16.99 28.52
CA LEU A 609 -11.84 15.54 28.27
C LEU A 609 -12.60 15.17 27.01
N ASP A 610 -13.34 16.09 26.40
CA ASP A 610 -14.30 15.77 25.34
C ASP A 610 -13.65 15.08 24.13
N ASP A 611 -12.47 15.53 23.73
CA ASP A 611 -11.71 14.95 22.62
C ASP A 611 -11.05 13.59 22.95
N PHE A 612 -10.98 13.22 24.23
CA PHE A 612 -10.25 12.04 24.72
C PHE A 612 -11.16 10.88 25.13
N ARG A 613 -12.45 11.13 25.41
CA ARG A 613 -13.41 10.10 25.84
C ARG A 613 -13.47 8.91 24.89
N LYS A 614 -13.46 9.14 23.57
CA LYS A 614 -13.46 8.05 22.57
C LYS A 614 -12.21 7.18 22.67
N PHE A 615 -11.06 7.80 22.86
CA PHE A 615 -9.79 7.08 23.04
C PHE A 615 -9.80 6.26 24.34
N GLN A 616 -10.24 6.85 25.46
CA GLN A 616 -10.40 6.16 26.74
C GLN A 616 -11.37 4.96 26.67
N SER A 617 -12.52 5.11 26.01
CA SER A 617 -13.48 4.01 25.81
C SER A 617 -12.89 2.84 25.01
N GLN A 618 -12.04 3.14 24.02
CA GLN A 618 -11.36 2.10 23.24
C GLN A 618 -10.24 1.41 24.05
N LEU A 619 -9.55 2.14 24.94
CA LEU A 619 -8.60 1.56 25.89
C LEU A 619 -9.31 0.61 26.88
N LEU A 620 -10.49 0.96 27.38
CA LEU A 620 -11.33 0.05 28.17
C LEU A 620 -11.74 -1.20 27.39
N ALA A 621 -12.08 -1.05 26.10
CA ALA A 621 -12.40 -2.19 25.25
C ALA A 621 -11.17 -3.09 25.00
N LEU A 622 -9.95 -2.56 25.04
CA LEU A 622 -8.71 -3.36 25.05
C LEU A 622 -8.51 -4.05 26.40
N LYS A 623 -8.76 -3.36 27.52
CA LYS A 623 -8.70 -3.94 28.87
C LYS A 623 -9.65 -5.13 29.02
N ALA A 624 -10.89 -5.01 28.55
CA ALA A 624 -11.87 -6.09 28.55
C ALA A 624 -11.42 -7.33 27.76
N ARG A 625 -10.46 -7.15 26.83
CA ARG A 625 -9.82 -8.24 26.06
C ARG A 625 -8.49 -8.72 26.68
N GLY A 626 -8.19 -8.31 27.92
CA GLY A 626 -7.02 -8.74 28.67
C GLY A 626 -5.73 -7.98 28.41
N VAL A 627 -5.80 -6.80 27.80
CA VAL A 627 -4.64 -5.89 27.67
C VAL A 627 -4.48 -5.10 28.97
N LEU A 628 -3.28 -5.07 29.53
CA LEU A 628 -2.99 -4.29 30.74
C LEU A 628 -2.81 -2.83 30.39
N LEU A 629 -3.44 -1.93 31.14
CA LEU A 629 -3.21 -0.49 31.04
C LEU A 629 -2.26 -0.05 32.16
N VAL A 630 -1.20 0.68 31.81
CA VAL A 630 -0.25 1.23 32.78
C VAL A 630 -0.04 2.72 32.52
N LEU A 631 0.26 3.48 33.58
CA LEU A 631 0.57 4.91 33.48
C LEU A 631 2.08 5.12 33.54
N VAL A 632 2.60 5.93 32.62
CA VAL A 632 4.00 6.37 32.56
C VAL A 632 4.01 7.88 32.30
N SER A 633 3.94 8.65 33.38
CA SER A 633 3.65 10.08 33.32
C SER A 633 4.62 10.90 34.17
N LYS A 634 4.98 12.09 33.70
CA LYS A 634 5.80 13.05 34.45
C LYS A 634 4.91 14.03 35.21
N ASN A 635 4.34 13.56 36.31
CA ASN A 635 3.41 14.32 37.16
C ASN A 635 3.64 14.04 38.65
N SER A 636 2.91 14.78 39.50
CA SER A 636 2.63 14.36 40.86
C SER A 636 1.65 13.18 40.85
N ALA A 637 1.93 12.13 41.63
CA ALA A 637 1.06 10.97 41.73
C ALA A 637 -0.32 11.33 42.29
N ASP A 638 -0.35 12.21 43.32
CA ASP A 638 -1.60 12.58 43.99
C ASP A 638 -2.56 13.30 43.03
N ASP A 639 -2.06 14.20 42.18
CA ASP A 639 -2.88 14.95 41.21
C ASP A 639 -3.50 14.01 40.17
N VAL A 640 -2.70 13.08 39.63
CA VAL A 640 -3.16 12.10 38.63
C VAL A 640 -4.22 11.17 39.23
N TRP A 641 -4.01 10.69 40.46
CA TRP A 641 -5.01 9.85 41.13
C TRP A 641 -6.27 10.63 41.47
N GLN A 642 -6.16 11.90 41.87
CA GLN A 642 -7.31 12.75 42.13
C GLN A 642 -8.20 12.90 40.89
N VAL A 643 -7.61 13.05 39.70
CA VAL A 643 -8.36 13.08 38.42
C VAL A 643 -9.06 11.74 38.15
N LEU A 644 -8.33 10.62 38.22
CA LEU A 644 -8.85 9.28 37.91
C LEU A 644 -9.93 8.79 38.89
N GLU A 645 -9.99 9.34 40.10
CA GLU A 645 -10.95 8.95 41.14
C GLU A 645 -12.15 9.89 41.22
N ASN A 646 -11.95 11.19 41.01
CA ASN A 646 -12.96 12.21 41.36
C ASN A 646 -13.47 13.03 40.18
N HIS A 647 -12.90 12.91 38.98
CA HIS A 647 -13.35 13.71 37.84
C HIS A 647 -14.49 13.02 37.06
N ASP A 648 -15.70 13.58 37.11
CA ASP A 648 -16.92 13.03 36.47
C ASP A 648 -16.79 12.79 34.95
N GLY A 649 -15.89 13.52 34.30
CA GLY A 649 -15.61 13.38 32.88
C GLY A 649 -14.73 12.18 32.50
N MET A 650 -14.05 11.54 33.46
CA MET A 650 -13.13 10.45 33.19
C MET A 650 -13.89 9.16 32.87
N VAL A 651 -13.43 8.45 31.85
CA VAL A 651 -13.95 7.13 31.47
C VAL A 651 -13.07 6.03 32.07
N LEU A 652 -11.75 6.21 32.04
CA LEU A 652 -10.80 5.36 32.76
C LEU A 652 -10.79 5.72 34.25
N LEU A 653 -10.76 4.70 35.11
CA LEU A 653 -10.74 4.84 36.55
C LEU A 653 -9.47 4.20 37.15
N ARG A 654 -9.17 4.48 38.42
CA ARG A 654 -8.03 3.88 39.14
C ARG A 654 -7.97 2.35 39.04
N LYS A 655 -9.13 1.68 39.10
CA LYS A 655 -9.28 0.21 38.99
C LYS A 655 -8.96 -0.34 37.59
N ASP A 656 -8.81 0.52 36.60
CA ASP A 656 -8.48 0.14 35.23
C ASP A 656 -6.97 0.10 34.99
N ILE A 657 -6.18 0.68 35.90
CA ILE A 657 -4.74 0.80 35.80
C ILE A 657 -4.06 -0.32 36.60
N ALA A 658 -3.34 -1.19 35.88
CA ALA A 658 -2.65 -2.34 36.46
C ALA A 658 -1.39 -1.96 37.25
N ALA A 659 -0.65 -0.97 36.78
CA ALA A 659 0.53 -0.43 37.44
C ALA A 659 0.81 1.00 36.94
N ALA A 660 1.58 1.78 37.71
CA ALA A 660 1.87 3.15 37.36
C ALA A 660 3.30 3.55 37.78
N ARG A 661 3.90 4.44 36.99
CA ARG A 661 5.08 5.22 37.33
C ARG A 661 4.75 6.67 37.03
N ILE A 662 4.34 7.38 38.08
CA ILE A 662 4.00 8.80 38.03
C ILE A 662 5.06 9.52 38.86
N ASN A 663 6.12 9.97 38.18
CA ASN A 663 7.29 10.58 38.79
C ASN A 663 8.09 11.36 37.72
N TRP A 664 9.15 12.05 38.12
CA TRP A 664 9.95 12.87 37.21
C TRP A 664 11.15 12.13 36.58
N GLU A 665 11.20 10.80 36.68
CA GLU A 665 12.27 10.01 36.05
C GLU A 665 12.04 9.83 34.55
N ALA A 666 13.05 9.33 33.84
CA ALA A 666 12.95 9.04 32.41
C ALA A 666 11.89 7.95 32.13
N LYS A 667 11.05 8.16 31.10
CA LYS A 667 9.96 7.23 30.77
C LYS A 667 10.49 5.85 30.36
N SER A 668 11.63 5.79 29.66
CA SER A 668 12.31 4.52 29.37
C SER A 668 12.69 3.72 30.63
N LYS A 669 13.19 4.38 31.68
CA LYS A 669 13.51 3.73 32.97
C LYS A 669 12.24 3.18 33.61
N ASN A 670 11.22 4.01 33.71
CA ASN A 670 9.91 3.65 34.26
C ASN A 670 9.29 2.44 33.53
N LEU A 671 9.39 2.38 32.20
CA LEU A 671 8.92 1.25 31.40
C LEU A 671 9.67 -0.06 31.73
N ARG A 672 10.99 -0.01 31.94
CA ARG A 672 11.77 -1.21 32.34
C ARG A 672 11.37 -1.71 33.72
N GLU A 673 11.15 -0.80 34.66
CA GLU A 673 10.68 -1.15 35.99
C GLU A 673 9.29 -1.77 35.96
N LEU A 674 8.37 -1.19 35.17
CA LEU A 674 7.02 -1.74 34.98
C LEU A 674 7.06 -3.10 34.30
N ALA A 675 7.91 -3.29 33.30
CA ALA A 675 8.10 -4.59 32.64
C ALA A 675 8.58 -5.66 33.64
N ALA A 676 9.55 -5.33 34.49
CA ALA A 676 10.04 -6.22 35.54
C ALA A 676 8.95 -6.49 36.59
N GLU A 677 8.23 -5.45 37.02
CA GLU A 677 7.16 -5.56 38.02
C GLU A 677 6.01 -6.45 37.54
N LEU A 678 5.60 -6.30 36.27
CA LEU A 678 4.52 -7.06 35.64
C LEU A 678 4.97 -8.44 35.16
N ASN A 679 6.28 -8.73 35.17
CA ASN A 679 6.87 -9.92 34.57
C ASN A 679 6.44 -10.11 33.09
N VAL A 680 6.42 -9.00 32.35
CA VAL A 680 6.11 -8.95 30.92
C VAL A 680 7.28 -8.31 30.19
N ALA A 681 7.66 -8.89 29.05
CA ALA A 681 8.77 -8.35 28.26
C ALA A 681 8.41 -6.99 27.63
N LEU A 682 9.41 -6.12 27.48
CA LEU A 682 9.27 -4.79 26.89
C LEU A 682 8.71 -4.82 25.45
N ASP A 683 9.03 -5.87 24.69
CA ASP A 683 8.48 -6.12 23.35
C ASP A 683 6.95 -6.27 23.32
N SER A 684 6.30 -6.43 24.47
CA SER A 684 4.85 -6.57 24.61
C SER A 684 4.17 -5.24 24.97
N PHE A 685 4.93 -4.16 25.15
CA PHE A 685 4.44 -2.82 25.48
C PHE A 685 4.19 -1.99 24.22
N VAL A 686 3.12 -1.18 24.28
CA VAL A 686 2.79 -0.14 23.30
C VAL A 686 2.67 1.17 24.04
N PHE A 687 3.45 2.17 23.65
CA PHE A 687 3.54 3.45 24.35
C PHE A 687 2.84 4.56 23.57
N PHE A 688 1.97 5.30 24.25
CA PHE A 688 1.22 6.44 23.73
C PHE A 688 1.57 7.70 24.53
N ASP A 689 2.00 8.72 23.80
CA ASP A 689 2.44 10.00 24.32
C ASP A 689 2.31 11.06 23.21
N ASP A 690 1.71 12.20 23.52
CA ASP A 690 1.55 13.30 22.58
C ASP A 690 2.86 14.07 22.36
N ASN A 691 3.75 14.08 23.36
CA ASN A 691 5.02 14.78 23.34
C ASN A 691 6.06 14.03 22.48
N PRO A 692 6.51 14.61 21.34
CA PRO A 692 7.46 13.95 20.46
C PRO A 692 8.85 13.73 21.11
N VAL A 693 9.23 14.53 22.11
CA VAL A 693 10.51 14.39 22.81
C VAL A 693 10.51 13.14 23.69
N GLU A 694 9.43 12.89 24.43
CA GLU A 694 9.30 11.70 25.27
C GLU A 694 9.17 10.43 24.41
N ARG A 695 8.47 10.50 23.27
CA ARG A 695 8.46 9.41 22.29
C ARG A 695 9.86 9.05 21.79
N LEU A 696 10.64 10.05 21.38
CA LEU A 696 12.00 9.83 20.89
C LEU A 696 12.93 9.27 21.99
N GLU A 697 12.76 9.71 23.24
CA GLU A 697 13.47 9.18 24.40
C GLU A 697 13.22 7.67 24.56
N VAL A 698 11.95 7.26 24.51
CA VAL A 698 11.57 5.84 24.63
C VAL A 698 12.02 5.04 23.41
N GLU A 699 11.86 5.55 22.19
CA GLU A 699 12.33 4.88 20.96
C GLU A 699 13.84 4.62 20.99
N THR A 700 14.62 5.58 21.50
CA THR A 700 16.09 5.48 21.56
C THR A 700 16.55 4.51 22.64
N ASN A 701 15.94 4.57 23.83
CA ASN A 701 16.42 3.84 25.00
C ASN A 701 15.75 2.47 25.20
N CYS A 702 14.55 2.27 24.66
CA CYS A 702 13.76 1.04 24.74
C CYS A 702 13.20 0.65 23.35
N PRO A 703 14.07 0.32 22.37
CA PRO A 703 13.66 0.04 20.98
C PRO A 703 12.69 -1.15 20.83
N GLU A 704 12.58 -2.01 21.85
CA GLU A 704 11.61 -3.11 21.89
C GLU A 704 10.17 -2.63 22.08
N VAL A 705 9.97 -1.46 22.71
CA VAL A 705 8.64 -0.88 22.96
C VAL A 705 8.08 -0.32 21.65
N THR A 706 6.85 -0.68 21.30
CA THR A 706 6.20 -0.07 20.13
C THR A 706 5.71 1.32 20.50
N VAL A 707 6.42 2.36 20.08
CA VAL A 707 6.01 3.76 20.27
C VAL A 707 5.09 4.20 19.14
N VAL A 708 3.91 4.72 19.50
CA VAL A 708 2.89 5.11 18.52
C VAL A 708 2.98 6.62 18.24
N PRO A 709 3.15 7.03 16.97
CA PRO A 709 3.14 8.44 16.63
C PRO A 709 1.69 8.97 16.68
N LEU A 710 1.39 9.73 17.73
CA LEU A 710 0.11 10.42 17.88
C LEU A 710 0.06 11.70 17.03
N PRO A 711 -1.07 11.97 16.34
CA PRO A 711 -1.29 13.19 15.56
C PRO A 711 -1.41 14.42 16.46
N ALA A 712 -1.32 15.64 15.91
CA ALA A 712 -1.47 16.85 16.72
C ALA A 712 -2.89 17.07 17.30
N LYS A 713 -3.92 16.39 16.77
CA LYS A 713 -5.32 16.53 17.19
C LYS A 713 -5.78 15.31 18.00
N ALA A 714 -6.10 15.50 19.28
CA ALA A 714 -6.53 14.47 20.21
C ALA A 714 -7.74 13.64 19.73
N MET A 715 -8.73 14.27 19.08
CA MET A 715 -9.90 13.57 18.49
C MET A 715 -9.52 12.42 17.54
N SER A 716 -8.31 12.45 16.96
CA SER A 716 -7.84 11.42 16.03
C SER A 716 -7.14 10.24 16.71
N PHE A 717 -6.84 10.30 18.02
CA PHE A 717 -6.14 9.23 18.74
C PHE A 717 -6.92 7.92 18.67
N GLY A 718 -8.24 7.99 18.83
CA GLY A 718 -9.08 6.82 18.72
C GLY A 718 -9.10 6.18 17.32
N ASN A 719 -8.88 6.98 16.27
CA ASN A 719 -8.77 6.46 14.90
C ASN A 719 -7.41 5.80 14.66
N VAL A 720 -6.34 6.28 15.33
CA VAL A 720 -5.03 5.61 15.30
C VAL A 720 -5.13 4.26 16.00
N LEU A 721 -5.69 4.23 17.21
CA LEU A 721 -5.84 3.01 18.00
C LEU A 721 -6.67 1.93 17.27
N SER A 722 -7.76 2.32 16.59
CA SER A 722 -8.61 1.37 15.85
C SER A 722 -7.91 0.73 14.64
N LYS A 723 -6.89 1.38 14.08
CA LYS A 723 -6.15 0.85 12.92
C LYS A 723 -5.05 -0.14 13.30
N LEU A 724 -4.55 -0.09 14.54
CA LEU A 724 -3.44 -0.92 14.99
C LEU A 724 -3.82 -2.40 15.08
N TRP A 725 -3.07 -3.28 14.39
CA TRP A 725 -3.30 -4.73 14.41
C TRP A 725 -2.59 -5.45 15.56
N LEU A 726 -1.75 -4.72 16.30
CA LEU A 726 -0.85 -5.27 17.31
C LEU A 726 -1.58 -5.86 18.54
N PHE A 727 -2.89 -5.64 18.68
CA PHE A 727 -3.74 -6.24 19.71
C PHE A 727 -4.68 -7.34 19.17
N ASP A 728 -4.63 -7.65 17.88
CA ASP A 728 -5.49 -8.69 17.31
C ASP A 728 -5.09 -10.07 17.84
N SER A 729 -6.07 -10.82 18.37
CA SER A 729 -5.90 -12.19 18.88
C SER A 729 -6.93 -13.12 18.20
N PRO A 730 -6.57 -14.38 17.88
CA PRO A 730 -7.48 -15.34 17.26
C PRO A 730 -8.55 -15.87 18.23
N THR A 731 -8.36 -15.70 19.53
CA THR A 731 -9.33 -16.10 20.56
C THR A 731 -9.25 -15.11 21.71
N ILE A 732 -10.40 -14.58 22.12
CA ILE A 732 -10.55 -13.91 23.42
C ILE A 732 -10.87 -15.04 24.39
N THR A 733 -9.93 -15.41 25.24
CA THR A 733 -10.17 -16.49 26.20
C THR A 733 -10.73 -15.92 27.51
N GLN A 734 -11.53 -16.70 28.24
CA GLN A 734 -11.99 -16.33 29.60
C GLN A 734 -10.82 -15.94 30.53
N GLU A 735 -9.62 -16.45 30.27
CA GLU A 735 -8.39 -16.06 30.97
C GLU A 735 -7.92 -14.65 30.62
N ASP A 736 -8.13 -14.17 29.39
CA ASP A 736 -7.79 -12.80 29.02
C ASP A 736 -8.77 -11.81 29.70
N GLU A 737 -10.04 -12.18 29.87
CA GLU A 737 -11.01 -11.41 30.68
C GLU A 737 -10.61 -11.38 32.18
N ALA A 738 -10.15 -12.51 32.74
CA ALA A 738 -9.69 -12.64 34.12
C ALA A 738 -8.27 -12.11 34.40
N ARG A 739 -7.53 -11.64 33.39
CA ARG A 739 -6.13 -11.17 33.57
C ARG A 739 -6.05 -9.89 34.41
N SER A 740 -7.04 -9.01 34.33
CA SER A 740 -7.10 -7.82 35.19
C SER A 740 -7.28 -8.20 36.67
N ASP A 741 -8.14 -9.19 36.96
CA ASP A 741 -8.42 -9.67 38.32
C ASP A 741 -7.22 -10.41 38.91
N TYR A 742 -6.49 -11.16 38.08
CA TYR A 742 -5.21 -11.78 38.45
C TYR A 742 -4.16 -10.72 38.85
N MET A 743 -4.09 -9.58 38.17
CA MET A 743 -3.13 -8.53 38.52
C MET A 743 -3.50 -7.77 39.80
N PHE A 744 -4.80 -7.54 40.04
CA PHE A 744 -5.26 -6.97 41.30
C PHE A 744 -4.85 -7.87 42.47
N SER A 745 -5.13 -9.18 42.37
CA SER A 745 -4.69 -10.16 43.36
C SER A 745 -3.16 -10.28 43.49
N GLU A 746 -2.37 -10.13 42.41
CA GLU A 746 -0.91 -10.07 42.50
C GLU A 746 -0.38 -8.84 43.24
N SER A 747 -1.04 -7.68 43.10
CA SER A 747 -0.67 -6.48 43.86
C SER A 747 -0.91 -6.66 45.36
N GLU A 748 -2.02 -7.30 45.74
CA GLU A 748 -2.30 -7.68 47.13
C GLU A 748 -1.30 -8.73 47.64
N ARG A 749 -0.94 -9.72 46.82
CA ARG A 749 0.11 -10.71 47.13
C ARG A 749 1.45 -10.06 47.40
N LYS A 750 1.85 -9.04 46.62
CA LYS A 750 3.11 -8.29 46.85
C LYS A 750 3.11 -7.51 48.16
N ILE A 751 1.98 -6.90 48.54
CA ILE A 751 1.85 -6.22 49.85
C ILE A 751 2.06 -7.24 50.98
N VAL A 752 1.43 -8.41 50.87
CA VAL A 752 1.55 -9.49 51.86
C VAL A 752 2.96 -10.10 51.86
N GLN A 753 3.60 -10.22 50.69
CA GLN A 753 4.98 -10.68 50.57
C GLN A 753 5.96 -9.70 51.24
N ALA A 754 5.76 -8.39 51.05
CA ALA A 754 6.58 -7.35 51.69
C ALA A 754 6.42 -7.32 53.22
N GLN A 755 5.31 -7.82 53.74
CA GLN A 755 5.04 -7.93 55.18
C GLN A 755 5.52 -9.26 55.78
N ALA A 756 5.93 -10.24 54.96
CA ALA A 756 6.36 -11.54 55.44
C ALA A 756 7.83 -11.54 55.86
N ALA A 757 8.16 -12.28 56.93
CA ALA A 757 9.52 -12.36 57.47
C ALA A 757 10.49 -13.15 56.57
N ASP A 758 10.01 -14.21 55.91
CA ASP A 758 10.79 -15.02 54.97
C ASP A 758 9.88 -15.68 53.90
N LEU A 759 10.50 -16.24 52.85
CA LEU A 759 9.78 -16.88 51.74
C LEU A 759 8.93 -18.08 52.21
N LYS A 760 9.41 -18.86 53.19
CA LYS A 760 8.69 -20.05 53.67
C LYS A 760 7.41 -19.66 54.42
N SER A 761 7.46 -18.58 55.18
CA SER A 761 6.30 -18.01 55.88
C SER A 761 5.30 -17.41 54.91
N TYR A 762 5.78 -16.67 53.90
CA TYR A 762 4.93 -16.16 52.83
C TYR A 762 4.17 -17.28 52.09
N LEU A 763 4.87 -18.32 51.63
CA LEU A 763 4.24 -19.42 50.88
C LEU A 763 3.16 -20.15 51.68
N ARG A 764 3.32 -20.28 53.00
CA ARG A 764 2.28 -20.84 53.89
C ARG A 764 1.03 -19.96 53.97
N THR A 765 1.19 -18.63 53.94
CA THR A 765 0.02 -17.72 53.97
C THR A 765 -0.80 -17.72 52.69
N LEU A 766 -0.27 -18.22 51.57
CA LEU A 766 -1.03 -18.31 50.32
C LEU A 766 -2.12 -19.39 50.37
N GLU A 767 -1.96 -20.42 51.22
CA GLU A 767 -2.87 -21.57 51.30
C GLU A 767 -3.08 -22.23 49.91
N LEU A 768 -1.97 -22.50 49.23
CA LEU A 768 -1.95 -23.03 47.87
C LEU A 768 -2.51 -24.46 47.81
N LYS A 769 -3.57 -24.63 47.01
CA LYS A 769 -4.18 -25.90 46.65
C LYS A 769 -3.79 -26.26 45.22
N VAL A 770 -3.24 -27.44 45.01
CA VAL A 770 -2.79 -27.94 43.70
C VAL A 770 -3.53 -29.22 43.38
N GLN A 771 -4.09 -29.32 42.18
CA GLN A 771 -4.70 -30.55 41.67
C GLN A 771 -3.96 -31.03 40.43
N ILE A 772 -3.63 -32.32 40.43
CA ILE A 772 -3.00 -33.02 39.30
C ILE A 772 -3.95 -34.12 38.84
N ARG A 773 -4.28 -34.12 37.55
CA ARG A 773 -5.13 -35.14 36.93
C ARG A 773 -4.77 -35.38 35.46
N LEU A 774 -5.30 -36.45 34.88
CA LEU A 774 -5.22 -36.66 33.43
C LEU A 774 -6.12 -35.69 32.66
N ALA A 775 -5.69 -35.32 31.46
CA ALA A 775 -6.40 -34.40 30.57
C ALA A 775 -7.69 -35.02 30.03
N GLN A 776 -8.79 -34.28 30.17
CA GLN A 776 -10.09 -34.56 29.59
C GLN A 776 -10.24 -33.81 28.26
N GLU A 777 -11.33 -34.06 27.53
CA GLU A 777 -11.54 -33.39 26.23
C GLU A 777 -11.70 -31.87 26.37
N ALA A 778 -12.32 -31.42 27.47
CA ALA A 778 -12.46 -30.00 27.78
C ALA A 778 -11.12 -29.27 27.99
N ASP A 779 -10.02 -29.99 28.30
CA ASP A 779 -8.72 -29.37 28.55
C ASP A 779 -7.90 -29.14 27.28
N ILE A 780 -8.26 -29.79 26.15
CA ILE A 780 -7.43 -29.84 24.94
C ILE A 780 -7.10 -28.44 24.41
N SER A 781 -8.12 -27.59 24.30
CA SER A 781 -7.94 -26.20 23.85
C SER A 781 -6.99 -25.43 24.77
N ARG A 782 -7.13 -25.65 26.08
CA ARG A 782 -6.29 -24.99 27.10
C ARG A 782 -4.84 -25.49 27.08
N ILE A 783 -4.63 -26.79 26.87
CA ILE A 783 -3.30 -27.39 26.72
C ILE A 783 -2.61 -26.83 25.47
N ALA A 784 -3.32 -26.75 24.34
CA ALA A 784 -2.81 -26.15 23.10
C ALA A 784 -2.36 -24.71 23.36
N GLN A 785 -3.21 -23.92 24.00
CA GLN A 785 -2.91 -22.54 24.36
C GLN A 785 -1.67 -22.41 25.25
N LEU A 786 -1.51 -23.28 26.25
CA LEU A 786 -0.34 -23.29 27.12
C LEU A 786 0.96 -23.60 26.36
N THR A 787 0.92 -24.56 25.43
CA THR A 787 2.10 -24.86 24.58
C THR A 787 2.48 -23.70 23.67
N GLN A 788 1.52 -22.87 23.27
CA GLN A 788 1.75 -21.69 22.43
C GLN A 788 2.26 -20.48 23.24
N LYS A 789 1.76 -20.29 24.46
CA LYS A 789 2.03 -19.10 25.28
C LYS A 789 3.25 -19.24 26.22
N THR A 790 3.69 -20.46 26.54
CA THR A 790 4.70 -20.70 27.58
C THR A 790 6.10 -20.88 27.01
N ASN A 791 6.99 -19.91 27.28
CA ASN A 791 8.39 -19.92 26.83
C ASN A 791 9.43 -19.92 27.96
N GLN A 792 9.09 -19.48 29.18
CA GLN A 792 10.04 -19.39 30.31
C GLN A 792 10.23 -20.73 31.04
N PHE A 793 9.14 -21.50 31.17
CA PHE A 793 9.19 -22.82 31.79
C PHE A 793 8.54 -23.83 30.86
N ASN A 794 9.27 -24.18 29.80
CA ASN A 794 8.87 -25.15 28.79
C ASN A 794 10.13 -25.82 28.23
N LEU A 795 10.25 -27.12 28.45
CA LEU A 795 11.44 -27.87 28.04
C LEU A 795 11.51 -28.11 26.53
N SER A 796 10.37 -28.36 25.88
CA SER A 796 10.35 -28.77 24.47
C SER A 796 10.20 -27.61 23.51
N LEU A 797 9.61 -26.50 23.96
CA LEU A 797 9.24 -25.33 23.13
C LEU A 797 8.36 -25.69 21.92
N LYS A 798 7.79 -26.91 21.90
CA LYS A 798 6.92 -27.40 20.83
C LYS A 798 5.55 -26.74 20.96
N ARG A 799 5.18 -25.95 19.96
CA ARG A 799 3.84 -25.33 19.87
C ARG A 799 2.89 -26.33 19.23
N ARG A 800 1.84 -26.72 19.95
CA ARG A 800 0.88 -27.71 19.47
C ARG A 800 -0.48 -27.11 19.18
N THR A 801 -1.10 -27.66 18.15
CA THR A 801 -2.51 -27.49 17.84
C THR A 801 -3.36 -28.42 18.70
N GLU A 802 -4.65 -28.14 18.79
CA GLU A 802 -5.59 -29.03 19.48
C GLU A 802 -5.59 -30.44 18.88
N GLN A 803 -5.50 -30.54 17.55
CA GLN A 803 -5.51 -31.83 16.87
C GLN A 803 -4.27 -32.67 17.23
N GLU A 804 -3.09 -32.08 17.25
CA GLU A 804 -1.86 -32.79 17.65
C GLU A 804 -1.95 -33.32 19.08
N ILE A 805 -2.62 -32.60 19.99
CA ILE A 805 -2.82 -33.05 21.37
C ILE A 805 -3.82 -34.20 21.42
N ARG A 806 -4.91 -34.15 20.65
CA ARG A 806 -5.85 -35.29 20.51
C ARG A 806 -5.15 -36.52 19.94
N ASP A 807 -4.30 -36.34 18.93
CA ASP A 807 -3.54 -37.40 18.31
C ASP A 807 -2.59 -38.05 19.33
N LEU A 808 -1.85 -37.25 20.10
CA LEU A 808 -0.99 -37.76 21.19
C LEU A 808 -1.76 -38.53 22.26
N LYS A 809 -2.93 -38.03 22.65
CA LYS A 809 -3.82 -38.70 23.61
C LYS A 809 -4.29 -40.06 23.09
N SER A 810 -4.55 -40.18 21.78
CA SER A 810 -4.94 -41.46 21.15
C SER A 810 -3.77 -42.44 20.99
N GLN A 811 -2.52 -41.95 20.91
CA GLN A 811 -1.29 -42.75 20.80
C GLN A 811 -0.77 -43.28 22.14
N SER A 812 -1.62 -43.43 23.15
CA SER A 812 -1.25 -43.93 24.49
C SER A 812 -0.26 -43.04 25.27
N CYS A 813 -0.12 -41.75 24.92
CA CYS A 813 0.59 -40.79 25.76
C CYS A 813 -0.26 -40.36 26.95
N TRP A 814 0.39 -40.10 28.08
CA TRP A 814 -0.22 -39.63 29.30
C TRP A 814 -0.08 -38.12 29.35
N ILE A 815 -1.21 -37.42 29.26
CA ILE A 815 -1.25 -35.96 29.31
C ILE A 815 -1.77 -35.57 30.68
N TRP A 816 -0.86 -35.09 31.53
CA TRP A 816 -1.17 -34.58 32.85
C TRP A 816 -1.44 -33.08 32.78
N VAL A 817 -2.42 -32.63 33.54
CA VAL A 817 -2.72 -31.21 33.72
C VAL A 817 -2.63 -30.86 35.19
N VAL A 818 -2.16 -29.65 35.46
CA VAL A 818 -2.01 -29.08 36.78
C VAL A 818 -2.89 -27.85 36.88
N SER A 819 -3.75 -27.82 37.89
CA SER A 819 -4.47 -26.62 38.31
C SER A 819 -4.04 -26.20 39.70
N ALA A 820 -4.11 -24.89 39.97
CA ALA A 820 -3.76 -24.34 41.26
C ALA A 820 -4.77 -23.26 41.68
N GLN A 821 -4.94 -23.09 42.98
CA GLN A 821 -5.71 -22.00 43.59
C GLN A 821 -5.02 -21.52 44.87
N ASP A 822 -5.13 -20.24 45.19
CA ASP A 822 -4.74 -19.68 46.49
C ASP A 822 -5.87 -18.87 47.14
N ARG A 823 -5.62 -18.30 48.32
CA ARG A 823 -6.63 -17.50 49.03
C ARG A 823 -7.06 -16.20 48.32
N PHE A 824 -6.29 -15.73 47.35
CA PHE A 824 -6.54 -14.48 46.61
C PHE A 824 -7.21 -14.72 45.26
N GLY A 825 -7.21 -15.97 44.76
CA GLY A 825 -7.90 -16.30 43.52
C GLY A 825 -7.57 -17.69 42.97
N ASP A 826 -8.35 -18.11 41.98
CA ASP A 826 -8.12 -19.33 41.22
C ASP A 826 -7.14 -19.05 40.07
N TYR A 827 -6.08 -19.87 39.97
CA TYR A 827 -5.15 -19.78 38.84
C TYR A 827 -5.63 -20.61 37.64
N GLY A 828 -6.63 -21.46 37.80
CA GLY A 828 -7.11 -22.40 36.80
C GLY A 828 -6.02 -23.40 36.38
N LEU A 829 -6.06 -23.84 35.13
CA LEU A 829 -5.07 -24.78 34.59
C LEU A 829 -3.75 -24.05 34.28
N VAL A 830 -2.72 -24.35 35.08
CA VAL A 830 -1.43 -23.64 35.11
C VAL A 830 -0.26 -24.42 34.55
N GLY A 831 -0.40 -25.70 34.24
CA GLY A 831 0.71 -26.51 33.70
C GLY A 831 0.25 -27.79 33.02
N THR A 832 1.14 -28.37 32.21
CA THR A 832 0.90 -29.69 31.61
C THR A 832 2.20 -30.48 31.48
N CYS A 833 2.09 -31.80 31.57
CA CYS A 833 3.15 -32.72 31.21
C CYS A 833 2.63 -33.78 30.22
N ILE A 834 3.22 -33.84 29.03
CA ILE A 834 2.97 -34.90 28.04
C ILE A 834 4.09 -35.93 28.21
N ALA A 835 3.73 -37.13 28.65
CA ALA A 835 4.65 -38.21 28.93
C ALA A 835 4.30 -39.46 28.12
N THR A 836 5.31 -40.10 27.53
CA THR A 836 5.17 -41.40 26.87
C THR A 836 5.78 -42.47 27.76
N PRO A 837 5.05 -43.55 28.10
CA PRO A 837 5.63 -44.68 28.82
C PRO A 837 6.68 -45.39 27.95
N ILE A 838 7.84 -45.66 28.54
CA ILE A 838 8.93 -46.46 27.97
C ILE A 838 9.29 -47.60 28.93
N ASP A 839 10.13 -48.54 28.54
CA ASP A 839 10.44 -49.74 29.34
C ASP A 839 11.03 -49.39 30.73
N GLU A 840 11.93 -48.42 30.79
CA GLU A 840 12.62 -48.02 32.04
C GLU A 840 11.92 -46.88 32.80
N GLY A 841 10.96 -46.20 32.16
CA GLY A 841 10.08 -45.22 32.81
C GLY A 841 9.28 -44.29 31.93
N PHE A 842 9.42 -42.98 32.10
CA PHE A 842 8.66 -41.99 31.30
C PHE A 842 9.56 -41.10 30.48
N TRP A 843 9.22 -40.96 29.21
CA TRP A 843 9.75 -39.94 28.32
C TRP A 843 8.86 -38.70 28.38
N LEU A 844 9.33 -37.65 29.03
CA LEU A 844 8.62 -36.38 29.23
C LEU A 844 8.81 -35.48 27.99
N ASP A 845 8.08 -35.79 26.92
CA ASP A 845 8.15 -35.01 25.68
C ASP A 845 7.91 -33.51 25.93
N THR A 846 7.00 -33.15 26.83
CA THR A 846 6.72 -31.76 27.17
C THR A 846 6.46 -31.65 28.65
N LEU A 847 7.17 -30.73 29.31
CA LEU A 847 6.87 -30.28 30.66
C LEU A 847 6.87 -28.76 30.63
N LEU A 848 5.74 -28.17 30.98
CA LEU A 848 5.58 -26.73 31.01
C LEU A 848 4.73 -26.25 32.17
N MET A 849 4.96 -25.00 32.56
CA MET A 849 4.20 -24.31 33.59
C MET A 849 4.07 -22.83 33.25
N SER A 850 2.88 -22.28 33.47
CA SER A 850 2.62 -20.86 33.36
C SER A 850 3.33 -20.08 34.47
N CYS A 851 3.75 -18.85 34.16
CA CYS A 851 4.47 -17.97 35.08
C CYS A 851 3.72 -17.66 36.39
N ARG A 852 2.38 -17.75 36.41
CA ARG A 852 1.57 -17.43 37.60
C ARG A 852 1.66 -18.45 38.73
N ALA A 853 2.09 -19.67 38.45
CA ALA A 853 2.27 -20.73 39.45
C ALA A 853 3.75 -20.97 39.79
N LEU A 854 4.66 -20.34 39.04
CA LEU A 854 6.08 -20.61 39.06
C LEU A 854 6.75 -20.01 40.30
N GLY A 855 7.70 -20.73 40.90
CA GLY A 855 8.41 -20.34 42.11
C GLY A 855 7.58 -20.50 43.39
N ARG A 856 6.39 -21.14 43.29
CA ARG A 856 5.46 -21.34 44.42
C ARG A 856 5.40 -22.79 44.89
N GLY A 857 6.19 -23.69 44.31
CA GLY A 857 6.20 -25.11 44.65
C GLY A 857 5.36 -25.99 43.72
N VAL A 858 4.61 -25.40 42.78
CA VAL A 858 3.67 -26.13 41.92
C VAL A 858 4.43 -27.01 40.92
N GLU A 859 5.59 -26.55 40.47
CA GLU A 859 6.52 -27.30 39.63
C GLU A 859 7.10 -28.53 40.36
N GLU A 860 7.46 -28.38 41.64
CA GLU A 860 7.86 -29.52 42.49
C GLU A 860 6.70 -30.50 42.70
N ALA A 861 5.46 -30.00 42.90
CA ALA A 861 4.28 -30.85 43.05
C ALA A 861 4.00 -31.68 41.79
N LEU A 862 4.13 -31.08 40.59
CA LEU A 862 3.99 -31.79 39.32
C LEU A 862 5.04 -32.90 39.19
N LEU A 863 6.30 -32.58 39.47
CA LEU A 863 7.40 -33.54 39.39
C LEU A 863 7.28 -34.65 40.44
N HIS A 864 6.80 -34.33 41.65
CA HIS A 864 6.46 -35.28 42.71
C HIS A 864 5.39 -36.27 42.22
N GLY A 865 4.29 -35.77 41.66
CA GLY A 865 3.21 -36.61 41.14
C GLY A 865 3.70 -37.55 40.03
N LEU A 866 4.45 -37.03 39.06
CA LEU A 866 5.05 -37.85 37.99
C LEU A 866 5.98 -38.94 38.54
N SER A 867 6.81 -38.59 39.53
CA SER A 867 7.73 -39.52 40.18
C SER A 867 6.99 -40.62 40.95
N GLN A 868 5.97 -40.26 41.74
CA GLN A 868 5.15 -41.24 42.46
C GLN A 868 4.47 -42.22 41.51
N LYS A 869 3.90 -41.70 40.40
CA LYS A 869 3.21 -42.55 39.44
C LYS A 869 4.16 -43.49 38.71
N ALA A 870 5.36 -43.02 38.35
CA ALA A 870 6.39 -43.86 37.75
C ALA A 870 6.80 -45.00 38.70
N ILE A 871 7.09 -44.69 39.96
CA ILE A 871 7.46 -45.67 40.98
C ILE A 871 6.33 -46.69 41.20
N ALA A 872 5.07 -46.23 41.26
CA ALA A 872 3.91 -47.11 41.39
C ALA A 872 3.73 -48.09 40.21
N LEU A 873 4.26 -47.75 39.04
CA LEU A 873 4.26 -48.61 37.85
C LEU A 873 5.55 -49.46 37.71
N GLY A 874 6.40 -49.48 38.75
CA GLY A 874 7.67 -50.21 38.75
C GLY A 874 8.72 -49.61 37.80
N LYS A 875 8.58 -48.32 37.45
CA LYS A 875 9.50 -47.60 36.57
C LYS A 875 10.54 -46.83 37.38
N GLY A 876 11.78 -46.83 36.89
CA GLY A 876 12.92 -46.29 37.63
C GLY A 876 13.46 -44.95 37.11
N VAL A 877 13.02 -44.45 35.95
CA VAL A 877 13.65 -43.29 35.31
C VAL A 877 12.63 -42.29 34.75
N LEU A 878 12.91 -40.99 34.90
CA LEU A 878 12.31 -39.92 34.11
C LEU A 878 13.34 -39.38 33.12
N ILE A 879 12.98 -39.33 31.85
CA ILE A 879 13.82 -38.77 30.78
C ILE A 879 13.09 -37.55 30.21
N ALA A 880 13.74 -36.39 30.23
CA ALA A 880 13.20 -35.12 29.79
C ALA A 880 14.07 -34.54 28.66
N PRO A 881 13.71 -34.72 27.38
CA PRO A 881 14.34 -33.98 26.30
C PRO A 881 14.15 -32.47 26.49
N TYR A 882 15.15 -31.68 26.09
CA TYR A 882 15.07 -30.24 26.16
C TYR A 882 15.61 -29.56 24.90
N VAL A 883 15.11 -28.38 24.60
CA VAL A 883 15.61 -27.49 23.54
C VAL A 883 16.06 -26.20 24.19
N VAL A 884 17.30 -25.78 23.97
CA VAL A 884 17.79 -24.49 24.47
C VAL A 884 17.10 -23.35 23.72
N GLY A 885 16.32 -22.54 24.43
CA GLY A 885 15.69 -21.33 23.92
C GLY A 885 16.21 -20.08 24.64
N LEU A 886 15.80 -18.90 24.16
CA LEU A 886 16.27 -17.61 24.69
C LEU A 886 15.89 -17.33 26.15
N ARG A 887 14.86 -18.01 26.69
CA ARG A 887 14.26 -17.70 28.01
C ARG A 887 13.90 -18.92 28.85
N ASN A 888 14.18 -20.14 28.41
CA ASN A 888 13.76 -21.36 29.13
C ASN A 888 14.79 -21.92 30.12
N GLU A 889 15.85 -21.15 30.40
CA GLU A 889 16.84 -21.43 31.43
C GLU A 889 16.23 -21.78 32.80
N PRO A 890 15.12 -21.15 33.27
CA PRO A 890 14.48 -21.54 34.52
C PRO A 890 14.03 -23.01 34.58
N ALA A 891 13.52 -23.58 33.47
CA ALA A 891 13.12 -24.99 33.42
C ALA A 891 14.33 -25.93 33.47
N ILE A 892 15.42 -25.56 32.80
CA ILE A 892 16.67 -26.34 32.81
C ILE A 892 17.26 -26.35 34.22
N ASN A 893 17.37 -25.18 34.84
CA ASN A 893 17.88 -25.04 36.22
C ASN A 893 17.00 -25.79 37.24
N PHE A 894 15.67 -25.80 37.02
CA PHE A 894 14.75 -26.56 37.85
C PHE A 894 15.03 -28.07 37.82
N LEU A 895 15.27 -28.66 36.64
CA LEU A 895 15.61 -30.09 36.53
C LEU A 895 16.94 -30.40 37.21
N LEU A 896 17.97 -29.60 36.94
CA LEU A 896 19.31 -29.76 37.55
C LEU A 896 19.23 -29.72 39.08
N LYS A 897 18.50 -28.74 39.64
CA LYS A 897 18.28 -28.60 41.09
C LYS A 897 17.62 -29.84 41.71
N HIS A 898 16.77 -30.55 40.95
CA HIS A 898 16.06 -31.73 41.40
C HIS A 898 16.75 -33.06 41.01
N GLY A 899 18.05 -33.02 40.69
CA GLY A 899 18.88 -34.20 40.52
C GLY A 899 18.69 -34.90 39.18
N PHE A 900 18.23 -34.19 38.15
CA PHE A 900 18.40 -34.66 36.78
C PHE A 900 19.85 -34.42 36.34
N VAL A 901 20.40 -35.39 35.62
CA VAL A 901 21.75 -35.35 35.05
C VAL A 901 21.63 -35.25 33.54
N GLU A 902 22.39 -34.35 32.94
CA GLU A 902 22.46 -34.23 31.48
C GLU A 902 23.07 -35.48 30.85
N LYS A 903 22.44 -35.98 29.80
CA LYS A 903 22.88 -37.10 28.98
C LYS A 903 23.26 -36.60 27.59
N PRO A 904 24.08 -37.36 26.83
CA PRO A 904 24.31 -37.09 25.41
C PRO A 904 22.98 -36.94 24.65
N GLU A 905 22.99 -36.18 23.55
CA GLU A 905 21.82 -35.95 22.68
C GLU A 905 20.73 -35.00 23.21
N GLY A 906 21.03 -34.16 24.21
CA GLY A 906 20.13 -33.08 24.64
C GLY A 906 18.96 -33.56 25.50
N THR A 907 19.21 -34.52 26.40
CA THR A 907 18.21 -35.05 27.33
C THR A 907 18.69 -34.95 28.77
N PHE A 908 17.76 -34.77 29.70
CA PHE A 908 17.98 -34.87 31.14
C PHE A 908 17.40 -36.18 31.66
N ALA A 909 18.13 -36.91 32.50
CA ALA A 909 17.63 -38.14 33.10
C ALA A 909 17.72 -38.09 34.63
N LYS A 910 16.68 -38.58 35.30
CA LYS A 910 16.65 -38.75 36.76
C LYS A 910 16.29 -40.18 37.12
N ASP A 911 17.12 -40.79 37.95
CA ASP A 911 16.83 -42.05 38.63
C ASP A 911 15.84 -41.80 39.79
N LEU A 912 14.80 -42.64 39.88
CA LEU A 912 13.68 -42.55 40.81
C LEU A 912 13.78 -43.56 41.96
N SER A 913 14.96 -43.71 42.57
CA SER A 913 15.09 -44.49 43.82
C SER A 913 14.14 -43.99 44.93
N HIS A 914 13.87 -42.69 44.96
CA HIS A 914 12.89 -42.04 45.83
C HIS A 914 12.11 -40.96 45.04
N PRO A 915 10.82 -40.73 45.36
CA PRO A 915 10.07 -39.66 44.73
C PRO A 915 10.68 -38.30 45.11
N VAL A 916 10.58 -37.33 44.19
CA VAL A 916 10.90 -35.92 44.51
C VAL A 916 10.06 -35.47 45.70
N PRO A 917 10.59 -34.79 46.72
CA PRO A 917 9.80 -34.40 47.89
C PRO A 917 8.70 -33.38 47.56
N LEU A 918 7.53 -33.51 48.20
CA LEU A 918 6.45 -32.53 48.09
C LEU A 918 6.74 -31.34 49.03
N PRO A 919 6.60 -30.08 48.58
CA PRO A 919 6.72 -28.92 49.46
C PRO A 919 5.66 -28.90 50.58
N GLU A 920 6.09 -28.67 51.82
CA GLU A 920 5.23 -28.71 53.03
C GLU A 920 4.04 -27.73 53.02
N HIS A 921 4.13 -26.64 52.24
CA HIS A 921 3.12 -25.58 52.22
C HIS A 921 2.01 -25.80 51.20
N LEU A 922 2.04 -26.91 50.45
CA LEU A 922 1.06 -27.22 49.41
C LEU A 922 0.08 -28.29 49.86
N ASP A 923 -1.19 -28.05 49.56
CA ASP A 923 -2.24 -29.07 49.62
C ASP A 923 -2.40 -29.70 48.22
N LEU A 924 -1.80 -30.88 48.01
CA LEU A 924 -1.80 -31.58 46.73
C LEU A 924 -2.90 -32.66 46.68
N LYS A 925 -3.81 -32.54 45.71
CA LYS A 925 -4.76 -33.58 45.32
C LYS A 925 -4.34 -34.23 44.00
N MET A 926 -4.15 -35.54 44.00
CA MET A 926 -3.82 -36.30 42.79
C MET A 926 -4.96 -37.27 42.43
N GLU A 927 -5.43 -37.22 41.19
CA GLU A 927 -6.53 -38.06 40.66
C GLU A 927 -6.07 -39.03 39.56
#